data_AF-A8NDT7-F1
#
_entry.id   AF-A8NDT7-F1
#
_cell.length_a   1.000
_cell.length_b   1.000
_cell.length_c   1.000
_cell.angle_alpha   90.00
_cell.angle_beta   90.00
_cell.angle_gamma   90.00
#
_symmetry.space_group_name_H-M   'P 1'
#
loop_
_entity.id
_entity.type
_entity.pdbx_description
1 polymer ?
#
loop_
_entity_poly.entity_id
_entity_poly.type
_entity_poly.pdbx_seq_one_letter_code
_entity_poly.pdbx_strand_id
1 'polypeptide(L)'
;MALNEGVYWIRNSRFTNKVLDLDAANVAKGTSILDFNEHGTFNENHNQLWIVERFQSRDTYLIRSVHSNLVLDLSQGLSANGTPILCWTQHGGTNQQWRIEWVKDDNKTPLYRIVSVATGTAISHNEDDSSAYTVAWSVDDGPKQLWSFDPFVTPLLYRLRVKSTSRVLDLAAASADNGTLALAWEQHTAITKRNQLWWLPYRSGAEEYTIQCLETSTVADLSGGNSGNGTPIYGWQSHGGRNQQWKFEPTSDSGDYYHIKNVEGGSVMDAYMNDSQKRVGGWSNNGGDNQKWLLDPLPSPGPGWVLIQNGGTGKFLCSTPSGDIGTADGPETVYDYSVQWRFIQREYTGVYHVVNRATGAYLRQIGTSMPSIGLAEENDDELKDWWMLETYDNSEIGLASIISRWTGNVLDHYGGVSVQALDNNTENSYRSWAIIPARDWLTSFSLVNGQGGLCLAAQYAREETRLSTTANVNDFHAQWVFRKPSGSSGYTIQNKYNNHYVGGTSARWELVVCCNKYFGIRNTSTQKYLAIEDGQVTFQDQDMTDRKQCWELCSGRATDTSGNDYDLIYMDDDLLEVMIPWVGDKQGDLKHYIEKRATKKPPKDKGGWQLPAAGLIKKPKFNDIRQLLQELIEQWEWDVVNEEREQIQTLVSIDEAEARRLLGRRPHPDIVAAYQRSRSSTLFRIDRQGYFNIAGDRYVNIQGQYGDDSYFHIALPVGVRFGREQIRRFLRDSLDRSTSVTITPTTCKPPSGGPDYNRDPDSDGDNSWIKWTIAVVGTSAIKHSEL
;
A
#
# COMPACT_ATOMS: atom_id res chain seq x y z
N MET A 1 -5.91 1.18 20.50
CA MET A 1 -5.97 1.27 19.04
C MET A 1 -4.63 0.80 18.49
N ALA A 2 -4.64 -0.11 17.51
CA ALA A 2 -3.40 -0.59 16.89
C ALA A 2 -2.77 0.53 16.04
N LEU A 3 -1.46 0.74 16.18
CA LEU A 3 -0.71 1.67 15.33
C LEU A 3 -0.68 1.14 13.87
N ASN A 4 -0.79 2.04 12.90
CA ASN A 4 -0.69 1.67 11.48
C ASN A 4 0.74 1.28 11.11
N GLU A 5 0.90 0.41 10.13
CA GLU A 5 2.24 0.13 9.57
C GLU A 5 2.75 1.35 8.81
N GLY A 6 4.05 1.62 8.91
CA GLY A 6 4.64 2.80 8.29
C GLY A 6 6.07 3.06 8.74
N VAL A 7 6.65 4.17 8.27
CA VAL A 7 7.92 4.68 8.78
C VAL A 7 7.62 5.78 9.78
N TYR A 8 8.31 5.76 10.90
CA TYR A 8 8.09 6.69 11.98
C TYR A 8 9.41 7.22 12.54
N TRP A 9 9.36 8.49 12.93
CA TRP A 9 10.14 8.96 14.05
C TRP A 9 9.47 8.46 15.33
N ILE A 10 10.23 7.81 16.20
CA ILE A 10 9.72 7.34 17.49
C ILE A 10 10.29 8.27 18.56
N ARG A 11 9.49 9.25 18.98
CA ARG A 11 9.93 10.39 19.79
C ARG A 11 9.57 10.22 21.26
N ASN A 12 10.51 10.49 22.16
CA ASN A 12 10.28 10.31 23.59
C ASN A 12 9.49 11.49 24.18
N SER A 13 8.49 11.24 25.02
CA SER A 13 7.71 12.32 25.64
C SER A 13 8.48 13.09 26.73
N ARG A 14 9.54 12.50 27.29
CA ARG A 14 10.46 13.17 28.22
C ARG A 14 11.26 14.26 27.52
N PHE A 15 11.65 14.04 26.27
CA PHE A 15 12.51 14.92 25.47
C PHE A 15 11.92 15.13 24.08
N THR A 16 11.23 16.25 23.89
CA THR A 16 10.50 16.53 22.63
C THR A 16 11.38 16.71 21.40
N ASN A 17 12.70 16.82 21.57
CA ASN A 17 13.68 16.93 20.49
C ASN A 17 14.49 15.64 20.28
N LYS A 18 14.16 14.55 20.99
CA LYS A 18 14.89 13.29 20.89
C LYS A 18 14.02 12.13 20.40
N VAL A 19 14.65 11.26 19.62
CA VAL A 19 14.03 10.15 18.91
C VAL A 19 14.89 8.89 19.08
N LEU A 20 14.27 7.72 18.90
CA LEU A 20 15.01 6.46 18.82
C LEU A 20 16.03 6.51 17.67
N ASP A 21 17.26 6.17 17.97
CA ASP A 21 18.41 6.30 17.08
C ASP A 21 19.25 5.01 17.11
N LEU A 22 19.58 4.48 15.93
CA LEU A 22 20.60 3.45 15.78
C LEU A 22 21.99 4.07 15.86
N ASP A 23 22.71 3.78 16.95
CA ASP A 23 23.97 4.45 17.33
C ASP A 23 24.96 4.55 16.15
N ALA A 24 25.35 5.80 15.84
CA ALA A 24 26.29 6.17 14.79
C ALA A 24 25.96 5.58 13.40
N ALA A 25 24.68 5.27 13.14
CA ALA A 25 24.23 4.57 11.93
C ALA A 25 24.94 3.21 11.71
N ASN A 26 25.41 2.57 12.78
CA ASN A 26 26.19 1.35 12.69
C ASN A 26 25.29 0.14 12.37
N VAL A 27 25.50 -0.44 11.18
CA VAL A 27 24.73 -1.59 10.66
C VAL A 27 25.12 -2.94 11.27
N ALA A 28 26.08 -2.97 12.21
CA ALA A 28 26.48 -4.20 12.89
C ALA A 28 25.37 -4.75 13.81
N LYS A 29 25.35 -6.09 13.96
CA LYS A 29 24.46 -6.77 14.91
C LYS A 29 24.90 -6.44 16.34
N GLY A 30 23.95 -6.10 17.20
CA GLY A 30 24.19 -5.71 18.59
C GLY A 30 24.46 -4.22 18.78
N THR A 31 24.41 -3.40 17.72
CA THR A 31 24.45 -1.94 17.85
C THR A 31 23.35 -1.47 18.79
N SER A 32 23.72 -0.58 19.71
CA SER A 32 22.82 -0.05 20.74
C SER A 32 21.83 0.95 20.17
N ILE A 33 20.69 1.08 20.84
CA ILE A 33 19.68 2.09 20.52
C ILE A 33 19.79 3.24 21.51
N LEU A 34 19.76 4.46 20.98
CA LEU A 34 19.84 5.69 21.75
C LEU A 34 18.50 6.43 21.70
N ASP A 35 18.34 7.36 22.63
CA ASP A 35 17.42 8.48 22.59
C ASP A 35 18.26 9.73 22.31
N PHE A 36 18.27 10.15 21.05
CA PHE A 36 19.23 11.11 20.51
C PHE A 36 18.53 12.28 19.82
N ASN A 37 19.21 13.42 19.74
CA ASN A 37 18.64 14.60 19.10
C ASN A 37 18.27 14.30 17.66
N GLU A 38 17.03 14.60 17.30
CA GLU A 38 16.55 14.49 15.92
C GLU A 38 17.43 15.33 14.99
N HIS A 39 17.94 14.70 13.94
CA HIS A 39 18.66 15.39 12.86
C HIS A 39 17.79 15.50 11.61
N GLY A 40 18.24 16.34 10.67
CA GLY A 40 17.61 16.45 9.37
C GLY A 40 17.62 15.12 8.61
N THR A 41 16.86 15.08 7.53
CA THR A 41 16.73 13.90 6.70
C THR A 41 17.67 13.99 5.50
N PHE A 42 17.56 15.04 4.70
CA PHE A 42 18.35 15.16 3.48
C PHE A 42 19.86 15.20 3.71
N ASN A 43 20.60 14.35 2.97
CA ASN A 43 22.05 14.14 3.09
C ASN A 43 22.55 13.62 4.46
N GLU A 44 21.64 13.14 5.31
CA GLU A 44 21.97 12.49 6.58
C GLU A 44 21.59 11.00 6.53
N ASN A 45 22.10 10.23 7.48
CA ASN A 45 21.76 8.80 7.60
C ASN A 45 20.31 8.61 8.06
N HIS A 46 19.70 7.47 7.74
CA HIS A 46 18.32 7.14 8.14
C HIS A 46 18.23 6.41 9.47
N ASN A 47 19.27 6.51 10.31
CA ASN A 47 19.41 5.71 11.54
C ASN A 47 18.36 6.06 12.61
N GLN A 48 17.64 7.17 12.46
CA GLN A 48 16.56 7.60 13.35
C GLN A 48 15.15 7.24 12.84
N LEU A 49 15.04 6.59 11.69
CA LEU A 49 13.76 6.21 11.08
C LEU A 49 13.49 4.72 11.23
N TRP A 50 12.26 4.40 11.63
CA TRP A 50 11.86 3.06 11.98
C TRP A 50 10.64 2.61 11.20
N ILE A 51 10.76 1.49 10.48
CA ILE A 51 9.63 0.78 9.91
C ILE A 51 8.95 0.03 11.05
N VAL A 52 7.70 0.36 11.33
CA VAL A 52 6.85 -0.40 12.22
C VAL A 52 5.97 -1.29 11.36
N GLU A 53 6.14 -2.60 11.50
CA GLU A 53 5.42 -3.61 10.73
C GLU A 53 4.74 -4.60 11.69
N ARG A 54 3.50 -4.97 11.38
CA ARG A 54 2.78 -6.00 12.12
C ARG A 54 3.45 -7.33 11.89
N PHE A 55 3.46 -8.17 12.92
CA PHE A 55 4.13 -9.45 12.91
C PHE A 55 3.30 -10.49 13.65
N GLN A 56 2.91 -11.56 12.94
CA GLN A 56 2.14 -12.71 13.44
C GLN A 56 0.70 -12.41 13.91
N SER A 57 0.43 -11.26 14.52
CA SER A 57 -0.91 -10.83 14.97
C SER A 57 -1.12 -9.31 14.78
N ARG A 58 -2.35 -8.83 15.04
CA ARG A 58 -2.71 -7.41 14.90
C ARG A 58 -2.02 -6.47 15.91
N ASP A 59 -1.67 -6.99 17.07
CA ASP A 59 -1.17 -6.19 18.20
C ASP A 59 0.32 -6.38 18.46
N THR A 60 0.99 -7.18 17.63
CA THR A 60 2.42 -7.46 17.73
C THR A 60 3.15 -6.89 16.54
N TYR A 61 4.29 -6.25 16.81
CA TYR A 61 5.07 -5.52 15.83
C TYR A 61 6.52 -5.96 15.84
N LEU A 62 7.15 -5.93 14.66
CA LEU A 62 8.59 -5.70 14.54
C LEU A 62 8.81 -4.20 14.34
N ILE A 63 9.85 -3.68 14.96
CA ILE A 63 10.31 -2.31 14.74
C ILE A 63 11.69 -2.43 14.10
N ARG A 64 11.84 -1.93 12.88
CA ARG A 64 13.02 -2.16 12.03
C ARG A 64 13.68 -0.86 11.64
N SER A 65 14.99 -0.80 11.73
CA SER A 65 15.74 0.35 11.23
C SER A 65 15.62 0.46 9.71
N VAL A 66 15.23 1.63 9.21
CA VAL A 66 15.26 1.94 7.77
C VAL A 66 16.71 1.87 7.25
N HIS A 67 17.68 2.23 8.07
CA HIS A 67 19.09 2.30 7.66
C HIS A 67 19.76 0.93 7.54
N SER A 68 19.63 0.07 8.55
CA SER A 68 20.35 -1.21 8.61
C SER A 68 19.53 -2.42 8.22
N ASN A 69 18.20 -2.29 8.10
CA ASN A 69 17.24 -3.39 7.95
C ASN A 69 17.22 -4.38 9.15
N LEU A 70 17.96 -4.11 10.23
CA LEU A 70 17.92 -4.86 11.48
C LEU A 70 16.69 -4.47 12.32
N VAL A 71 16.24 -5.38 13.19
CA VAL A 71 15.07 -5.15 14.07
C VAL A 71 15.49 -4.84 15.50
N LEU A 72 14.67 -4.06 16.21
CA LEU A 72 14.78 -3.87 17.66
C LEU A 72 14.68 -5.23 18.36
N ASP A 73 15.62 -5.45 19.27
CA ASP A 73 15.83 -6.69 19.99
C ASP A 73 16.13 -6.38 21.46
N LEU A 74 15.34 -6.98 22.36
CA LEU A 74 15.63 -7.01 23.78
C LEU A 74 16.77 -8.00 24.03
N SER A 75 17.93 -7.48 24.46
CA SER A 75 19.15 -8.28 24.62
C SER A 75 18.90 -9.57 25.42
N GLN A 76 19.11 -10.72 24.76
CA GLN A 76 18.92 -12.07 25.31
C GLN A 76 17.50 -12.36 25.87
N GLY A 77 16.51 -11.48 25.63
CA GLY A 77 15.16 -11.60 26.16
C GLY A 77 15.07 -11.49 27.69
N LEU A 78 16.00 -10.78 28.34
CA LEU A 78 16.04 -10.68 29.80
C LEU A 78 15.06 -9.62 30.33
N SER A 79 14.43 -9.92 31.48
CA SER A 79 13.43 -9.04 32.13
C SER A 79 14.03 -8.09 33.17
N ALA A 80 15.34 -8.12 33.39
CA ALA A 80 16.00 -7.25 34.35
C ALA A 80 15.91 -5.78 33.89
N ASN A 81 15.58 -4.88 34.80
CA ASN A 81 15.60 -3.44 34.54
C ASN A 81 17.00 -3.01 34.08
N GLY A 82 17.05 -2.18 33.03
CA GLY A 82 18.31 -1.73 32.42
C GLY A 82 18.85 -2.68 31.35
N THR A 83 18.16 -3.78 31.03
CA THR A 83 18.57 -4.67 29.92
C THR A 83 18.61 -3.86 28.62
N PRO A 84 19.72 -3.88 27.85
CA PRO A 84 19.85 -3.08 26.64
C PRO A 84 18.82 -3.42 25.55
N ILE A 85 18.35 -2.39 24.85
CA ILE A 85 17.70 -2.53 23.55
C ILE A 85 18.74 -2.31 22.46
N LEU A 86 18.79 -3.23 21.50
CA LEU A 86 19.80 -3.25 20.44
C LEU A 86 19.18 -3.67 19.10
N CYS A 87 19.92 -3.49 18.01
CA CYS A 87 19.51 -3.97 16.69
C CYS A 87 20.09 -5.36 16.40
N TRP A 88 19.27 -6.27 15.88
CA TRP A 88 19.71 -7.62 15.53
C TRP A 88 19.05 -8.13 14.24
N THR A 89 19.63 -9.19 13.65
CA THR A 89 19.02 -9.86 12.51
C THR A 89 17.69 -10.46 12.94
N GLN A 90 16.65 -10.27 12.13
CA GLN A 90 15.34 -10.85 12.43
C GLN A 90 15.45 -12.38 12.49
N HIS A 91 15.03 -12.96 13.61
CA HIS A 91 14.93 -14.40 13.82
C HIS A 91 13.55 -14.83 14.38
N GLY A 92 12.63 -13.87 14.55
CA GLY A 92 11.23 -14.14 14.95
C GLY A 92 11.04 -14.51 16.41
N GLY A 93 12.09 -14.44 17.24
CA GLY A 93 11.99 -14.67 18.68
C GLY A 93 11.13 -13.61 19.37
N THR A 94 10.50 -13.96 20.49
CA THR A 94 9.60 -13.07 21.23
C THR A 94 10.30 -11.82 21.80
N ASN A 95 11.62 -11.84 21.91
CA ASN A 95 12.46 -10.69 22.30
C ASN A 95 12.59 -9.63 21.19
N GLN A 96 12.18 -9.93 19.95
CA GLN A 96 12.10 -8.98 18.84
C GLN A 96 10.67 -8.49 18.59
N GLN A 97 9.71 -9.00 19.36
CA GLN A 97 8.29 -8.75 19.19
C GLN A 97 7.81 -7.74 20.24
N TRP A 98 7.06 -6.73 19.78
CA TRP A 98 6.65 -5.59 20.59
C TRP A 98 5.14 -5.37 20.52
N ARG A 99 4.49 -5.13 21.66
CA ARG A 99 3.15 -4.54 21.71
C ARG A 99 3.27 -3.03 21.79
N ILE A 100 2.52 -2.32 20.96
CA ILE A 100 2.47 -0.85 20.98
C ILE A 100 1.13 -0.46 21.59
N GLU A 101 1.16 -0.11 22.86
CA GLU A 101 -0.03 0.10 23.69
C GLU A 101 -0.30 1.61 23.81
N TRP A 102 -1.44 2.07 23.33
CA TRP A 102 -1.87 3.46 23.56
C TRP A 102 -2.04 3.73 25.06
N VAL A 103 -1.57 4.88 25.53
CA VAL A 103 -1.66 5.28 26.95
C VAL A 103 -2.55 6.50 27.14
N LYS A 104 -2.27 7.59 26.43
CA LYS A 104 -3.00 8.86 26.52
C LYS A 104 -2.70 9.75 25.33
N ASP A 105 -3.53 10.76 25.12
CA ASP A 105 -3.22 11.86 24.21
C ASP A 105 -2.68 13.06 25.01
N ASP A 106 -1.62 13.69 24.51
CA ASP A 106 -1.07 14.94 25.03
C ASP A 106 -1.01 15.98 23.91
N ASN A 107 -1.71 17.10 24.07
CA ASN A 107 -1.83 18.14 23.03
C ASN A 107 -2.23 17.61 21.63
N LYS A 108 -3.09 16.59 21.57
CA LYS A 108 -3.52 15.86 20.36
C LYS A 108 -2.44 14.98 19.72
N THR A 109 -1.31 14.79 20.39
CA THR A 109 -0.32 13.78 20.03
C THR A 109 -0.60 12.52 20.84
N PRO A 110 -0.92 11.39 20.19
CA PRO A 110 -1.11 10.12 20.89
C PRO A 110 0.24 9.60 21.40
N LEU A 111 0.28 9.23 22.68
CA LEU A 111 1.44 8.66 23.34
C LEU A 111 1.21 7.17 23.63
N TYR A 112 2.22 6.37 23.30
CA TYR A 112 2.20 4.93 23.37
C TYR A 112 3.33 4.42 24.26
N ARG A 113 3.15 3.20 24.77
CA ARG A 113 4.17 2.39 25.42
C ARG A 113 4.56 1.25 24.49
N ILE A 114 5.86 0.99 24.36
CA ILE A 114 6.38 -0.13 23.56
C ILE A 114 6.80 -1.24 24.51
N VAL A 115 6.05 -2.34 24.54
CA VAL A 115 6.18 -3.41 25.53
C VAL A 115 6.69 -4.69 24.89
N SER A 116 7.75 -5.27 25.45
CA SER A 116 8.29 -6.55 24.96
C SER A 116 7.27 -7.67 25.16
N VAL A 117 7.06 -8.47 24.12
CA VAL A 117 6.24 -9.69 24.20
C VAL A 117 6.90 -10.75 25.07
N ALA A 118 8.24 -10.83 25.08
CA ALA A 118 8.97 -11.83 25.86
C ALA A 118 8.83 -11.65 27.38
N THR A 119 8.88 -10.41 27.86
CA THR A 119 9.08 -10.12 29.30
C THR A 119 8.01 -9.23 29.92
N GLY A 120 7.25 -8.50 29.10
CA GLY A 120 6.31 -7.47 29.57
C GLY A 120 6.98 -6.17 30.04
N THR A 121 8.31 -6.02 29.89
CA THR A 121 9.01 -4.75 30.16
C THR A 121 8.82 -3.76 29.01
N ALA A 122 8.79 -2.47 29.33
CA ALA A 122 8.69 -1.40 28.34
C ALA A 122 10.05 -0.87 27.90
N ILE A 123 10.12 -0.41 26.65
CA ILE A 123 11.24 0.40 26.15
C ILE A 123 11.20 1.75 26.86
N SER A 124 12.30 2.12 27.49
CA SER A 124 12.47 3.32 28.30
C SER A 124 13.74 4.06 27.91
N HIS A 125 13.69 5.39 27.96
CA HIS A 125 14.91 6.17 28.18
C HIS A 125 15.57 5.71 29.50
N ASN A 126 16.91 5.77 29.57
CA ASN A 126 17.73 5.35 30.70
C ASN A 126 17.18 5.77 32.09
N GLU A 127 17.48 4.99 33.13
CA GLU A 127 17.04 5.13 34.53
C GLU A 127 16.97 6.58 35.06
N ASP A 128 18.06 7.35 34.89
CA ASP A 128 18.32 8.62 35.58
C ASP A 128 18.55 9.82 34.65
N ASP A 129 18.16 9.73 33.37
CA ASP A 129 18.53 10.69 32.32
C ASP A 129 20.07 10.85 32.13
N SER A 130 20.86 9.92 32.71
CA SER A 130 22.33 10.00 32.77
C SER A 130 23.02 9.49 31.50
N SER A 131 22.26 8.81 30.64
CA SER A 131 22.76 8.23 29.39
C SER A 131 21.70 8.30 28.30
N ALA A 132 22.15 8.39 27.05
CA ALA A 132 21.28 8.31 25.89
C ALA A 132 20.79 6.88 25.61
N TYR A 133 21.33 5.83 26.23
CA TYR A 133 20.93 4.45 25.91
C TYR A 133 19.47 4.15 26.26
N THR A 134 18.80 3.49 25.33
CA THR A 134 17.45 2.95 25.50
C THR A 134 17.53 1.54 26.09
N VAL A 135 16.71 1.28 27.11
CA VAL A 135 16.72 0.03 27.88
C VAL A 135 15.32 -0.51 28.08
N ALA A 136 15.21 -1.79 28.42
CA ALA A 136 14.00 -2.37 28.97
C ALA A 136 13.87 -2.06 30.47
N TRP A 137 12.66 -1.72 30.88
CA TRP A 137 12.33 -1.44 32.27
C TRP A 137 10.94 -1.96 32.63
N SER A 138 10.72 -2.28 33.90
CA SER A 138 9.40 -2.58 34.43
C SER A 138 8.44 -1.44 34.12
N VAL A 139 7.21 -1.77 33.71
CA VAL A 139 6.23 -0.78 33.28
C VAL A 139 5.93 0.23 34.39
N ASP A 140 6.05 1.52 34.07
CA ASP A 140 5.62 2.64 34.90
C ASP A 140 4.88 3.70 34.04
N ASP A 141 4.30 4.71 34.69
CA ASP A 141 3.57 5.80 34.03
C ASP A 141 4.44 7.05 33.80
N GLY A 142 5.77 6.89 33.90
CA GLY A 142 6.73 7.97 33.70
C GLY A 142 6.89 8.36 32.22
N PRO A 143 7.14 9.66 31.92
CA PRO A 143 7.27 10.14 30.54
C PRO A 143 8.40 9.49 29.74
N LYS A 144 9.39 8.89 30.42
CA LYS A 144 10.52 8.17 29.81
C LYS A 144 10.13 6.90 29.04
N GLN A 145 8.96 6.32 29.35
CA GLN A 145 8.42 5.11 28.70
C GLN A 145 7.31 5.43 27.67
N LEU A 146 7.01 6.72 27.47
CA LEU A 146 5.95 7.16 26.58
C LEU A 146 6.54 7.76 25.31
N TRP A 147 6.06 7.27 24.17
CA TRP A 147 6.59 7.57 22.85
C TRP A 147 5.48 8.03 21.91
N SER A 148 5.72 9.10 21.15
CA SER A 148 4.90 9.41 19.97
C SER A 148 5.48 8.73 18.73
N PHE A 149 4.60 8.30 17.84
CA PHE A 149 4.95 7.74 16.55
C PHE A 149 4.60 8.77 15.48
N ASP A 150 5.58 9.56 15.11
CA ASP A 150 5.41 10.67 14.19
C ASP A 150 5.71 10.18 12.76
N PRO A 151 4.69 10.05 11.89
CA PRO A 151 4.84 9.39 10.61
C PRO A 151 5.81 10.14 9.72
N PHE A 152 6.64 9.38 9.01
CA PHE A 152 7.57 9.88 8.02
C PHE A 152 7.19 9.37 6.63
N VAL A 153 7.07 10.29 5.68
CA VAL A 153 6.82 9.99 4.27
C VAL A 153 8.02 10.45 3.45
N THR A 154 8.63 9.52 2.71
CA THR A 154 9.74 9.86 1.82
C THR A 154 9.28 10.87 0.76
N PRO A 155 9.96 12.03 0.62
CA PRO A 155 9.58 13.03 -0.37
C PRO A 155 9.80 12.50 -1.79
N LEU A 156 9.00 12.99 -2.73
CA LEU A 156 9.19 12.70 -4.15
C LEU A 156 10.41 13.42 -4.72
N LEU A 157 11.08 12.74 -5.65
CA LEU A 157 12.10 13.31 -6.51
C LEU A 157 11.50 13.62 -7.88
N TYR A 158 12.00 14.69 -8.51
CA TYR A 158 11.49 15.17 -9.78
C TYR A 158 12.60 15.33 -10.81
N ARG A 159 12.24 15.15 -12.08
CA ARG A 159 12.88 15.88 -13.18
C ARG A 159 12.02 17.09 -13.51
N LEU A 160 12.69 18.19 -13.85
CA LEU A 160 12.04 19.39 -14.35
C LEU A 160 12.24 19.41 -15.87
N ARG A 161 11.20 19.06 -16.64
CA ARG A 161 11.26 18.93 -18.09
C ARG A 161 10.66 20.14 -18.78
N VAL A 162 11.40 20.79 -19.67
CA VAL A 162 10.90 21.94 -20.41
C VAL A 162 10.02 21.52 -21.59
N LYS A 163 8.86 22.15 -21.74
CA LYS A 163 7.86 21.80 -22.76
C LYS A 163 8.37 21.92 -24.20
N SER A 164 9.14 22.98 -24.49
CA SER A 164 9.60 23.27 -25.86
C SER A 164 10.53 22.22 -26.48
N THR A 165 11.29 21.48 -25.67
CA THR A 165 12.34 20.56 -26.17
C THR A 165 12.33 19.17 -25.52
N SER A 166 11.51 18.96 -24.50
CA SER A 166 11.52 17.76 -23.64
C SER A 166 12.86 17.50 -22.93
N ARG A 167 13.78 18.47 -22.94
CA ARG A 167 15.01 18.45 -22.14
C ARG A 167 14.71 18.68 -20.67
N VAL A 168 15.66 18.33 -19.80
CA VAL A 168 15.51 18.41 -18.35
C VAL A 168 16.52 19.38 -17.74
N LEU A 169 16.18 19.98 -16.60
CA LEU A 169 17.10 20.81 -15.83
C LEU A 169 18.29 19.97 -15.35
N ASP A 170 19.49 20.45 -15.66
CA ASP A 170 20.76 19.76 -15.43
C ASP A 170 21.79 20.73 -14.82
N LEU A 171 22.57 20.28 -13.83
CA LEU A 171 23.78 20.99 -13.42
C LEU A 171 25.00 20.46 -14.16
N ALA A 172 25.67 21.35 -14.89
CA ALA A 172 26.74 21.02 -15.81
C ALA A 172 27.82 20.12 -15.17
N ALA A 173 28.11 19.01 -15.84
CA ALA A 173 29.13 18.03 -15.47
C ALA A 173 28.96 17.37 -14.08
N ALA A 174 27.80 17.57 -13.41
CA ALA A 174 27.59 17.20 -12.02
C ALA A 174 28.58 17.85 -11.04
N SER A 175 29.01 19.10 -11.31
CA SER A 175 29.90 19.82 -10.40
C SER A 175 29.14 20.39 -9.19
N ALA A 176 29.73 20.25 -8.00
CA ALA A 176 29.24 20.84 -6.76
C ALA A 176 29.83 22.23 -6.47
N ASP A 177 30.68 22.75 -7.37
CA ASP A 177 31.27 24.07 -7.23
C ASP A 177 30.19 25.17 -7.38
N ASN A 178 30.29 26.18 -6.53
CA ASN A 178 29.49 27.39 -6.64
C ASN A 178 29.70 28.05 -8.02
N GLY A 179 28.61 28.32 -8.73
CA GLY A 179 28.64 28.91 -10.07
C GLY A 179 28.58 27.87 -11.19
N THR A 180 28.34 26.60 -10.88
CA THR A 180 28.04 25.56 -11.87
C THR A 180 26.80 25.96 -12.68
N LEU A 181 26.89 25.97 -14.01
CA LEU A 181 25.78 26.40 -14.87
C LEU A 181 24.60 25.43 -14.81
N ALA A 182 23.38 25.98 -14.71
CA ALA A 182 22.16 25.25 -15.00
C ALA A 182 21.92 25.21 -16.52
N LEU A 183 21.60 24.02 -17.03
CA LEU A 183 21.37 23.72 -18.43
C LEU A 183 20.00 23.05 -18.63
N ALA A 184 19.44 23.18 -19.83
CA ALA A 184 18.36 22.34 -20.32
C ALA A 184 19.01 21.26 -21.18
N TRP A 185 19.27 20.09 -20.60
CA TRP A 185 20.05 19.03 -21.24
C TRP A 185 19.18 17.81 -21.59
N GLU A 186 19.63 17.01 -22.55
CA GLU A 186 18.99 15.74 -22.86
C GLU A 186 19.02 14.83 -21.62
N GLN A 187 17.90 14.16 -21.35
CA GLN A 187 17.82 13.22 -20.24
C GLN A 187 18.90 12.15 -20.39
N HIS A 188 19.66 11.90 -19.32
CA HIS A 188 20.69 10.88 -19.33
C HIS A 188 20.10 9.48 -19.57
N THR A 189 20.66 8.74 -20.53
CA THR A 189 20.24 7.36 -20.87
C THR A 189 20.67 6.33 -19.81
N ALA A 190 21.75 6.62 -19.07
CA ALA A 190 22.23 5.87 -17.91
C ALA A 190 22.44 6.83 -16.72
N ILE A 191 21.71 6.62 -15.64
CA ILE A 191 21.62 7.56 -14.51
C ILE A 191 22.68 7.24 -13.47
N THR A 192 23.92 7.05 -13.90
CA THR A 192 25.04 6.94 -12.93
C THR A 192 25.35 8.31 -12.31
N LYS A 193 24.97 9.40 -12.96
CA LYS A 193 24.99 10.78 -12.42
C LYS A 193 23.58 11.34 -12.28
N ARG A 194 23.25 11.87 -11.10
CA ARG A 194 21.89 12.34 -10.74
C ARG A 194 21.76 13.86 -10.75
N ASN A 195 22.59 14.54 -11.53
CA ASN A 195 22.61 16.00 -11.66
C ASN A 195 21.37 16.58 -12.38
N GLN A 196 20.45 15.71 -12.79
CA GLN A 196 19.16 16.02 -13.40
C GLN A 196 17.97 15.71 -12.47
N LEU A 197 18.23 15.21 -11.25
CA LEU A 197 17.22 14.86 -10.27
C LEU A 197 17.16 15.91 -9.17
N TRP A 198 15.94 16.30 -8.81
CA TRP A 198 15.68 17.45 -7.98
C TRP A 198 14.75 17.10 -6.82
N TRP A 199 15.21 17.41 -5.61
CA TRP A 199 14.38 17.47 -4.43
C TRP A 199 13.85 18.90 -4.27
N LEU A 200 12.56 19.02 -3.94
CA LEU A 200 11.87 20.30 -3.83
C LEU A 200 11.39 20.55 -2.39
N PRO A 201 12.31 20.79 -1.43
CA PRO A 201 11.90 21.11 -0.07
C PRO A 201 11.21 22.48 -0.04
N TYR A 202 10.15 22.55 0.77
CA TYR A 202 9.48 23.79 1.15
C TYR A 202 9.47 23.87 2.67
N ARG A 203 9.41 25.10 3.21
CA ARG A 203 9.19 25.28 4.65
C ARG A 203 7.70 25.15 4.92
N SER A 204 7.31 24.46 6.00
CA SER A 204 5.91 24.40 6.41
C SER A 204 5.34 25.81 6.54
N GLY A 205 4.24 26.10 5.83
CA GLY A 205 3.63 27.44 5.76
C GLY A 205 4.21 28.39 4.70
N ALA A 206 5.19 27.97 3.90
CA ALA A 206 5.73 28.72 2.77
C ALA A 206 5.16 28.23 1.41
N GLU A 207 5.00 29.14 0.46
CA GLU A 207 4.66 28.81 -0.94
C GLU A 207 5.92 28.61 -1.81
N GLU A 208 7.08 28.92 -1.24
CA GLU A 208 8.37 28.90 -1.89
C GLU A 208 9.10 27.57 -1.67
N TYR A 209 9.74 27.12 -2.74
CA TYR A 209 10.53 25.90 -2.78
C TYR A 209 11.98 26.26 -3.02
N THR A 210 12.87 25.49 -2.40
CA THR A 210 14.24 25.37 -2.89
C THR A 210 14.28 24.25 -3.92
N ILE A 211 15.08 24.39 -4.97
CA ILE A 211 15.25 23.36 -6.01
C ILE A 211 16.64 22.77 -5.82
N GLN A 212 16.74 21.66 -5.09
CA GLN A 212 18.01 21.07 -4.67
C GLN A 212 18.40 19.90 -5.57
N CYS A 213 19.60 19.99 -6.15
CA CYS A 213 20.17 18.95 -7.00
C CYS A 213 20.65 17.79 -6.14
N LEU A 214 20.31 16.57 -6.56
CA LEU A 214 20.59 15.37 -5.79
C LEU A 214 22.05 14.94 -5.82
N GLU A 215 22.70 15.08 -6.97
CA GLU A 215 24.10 14.67 -7.14
C GLU A 215 25.08 15.63 -6.49
N THR A 216 24.80 16.94 -6.57
CA THR A 216 25.74 17.98 -6.17
C THR A 216 25.42 18.58 -4.81
N SER A 217 24.23 18.29 -4.27
CA SER A 217 23.67 18.90 -3.04
C SER A 217 23.50 20.42 -3.09
N THR A 218 23.84 21.07 -4.21
CA THR A 218 23.63 22.51 -4.43
C THR A 218 22.21 22.80 -4.89
N VAL A 219 21.79 24.06 -4.80
CA VAL A 219 20.44 24.51 -5.14
C VAL A 219 20.46 25.43 -6.35
N ALA A 220 19.34 25.49 -7.09
CA ALA A 220 19.18 26.44 -8.18
C ALA A 220 19.13 27.88 -7.62
N ASP A 221 20.08 28.70 -8.04
CA ASP A 221 20.32 30.07 -7.57
C ASP A 221 20.26 31.04 -8.75
N LEU A 222 19.34 32.00 -8.71
CA LEU A 222 19.33 33.08 -9.68
C LEU A 222 20.42 34.09 -9.32
N SER A 223 21.44 34.23 -10.19
CA SER A 223 22.66 34.99 -9.91
C SER A 223 22.39 36.39 -9.35
N GLY A 224 22.75 36.58 -8.07
CA GLY A 224 22.59 37.84 -7.34
C GLY A 224 21.14 38.31 -7.13
N GLY A 225 20.14 37.47 -7.43
CA GLY A 225 18.73 37.83 -7.40
C GLY A 225 18.33 38.86 -8.48
N ASN A 226 19.13 39.02 -9.54
CA ASN A 226 18.87 40.03 -10.55
C ASN A 226 17.63 39.73 -11.40
N SER A 227 16.82 40.75 -11.69
CA SER A 227 15.58 40.63 -12.48
C SER A 227 15.78 40.75 -14.00
N GLY A 228 17.02 40.98 -14.45
CA GLY A 228 17.34 41.17 -15.86
C GLY A 228 17.17 39.88 -16.68
N ASN A 229 16.68 40.03 -17.91
CA ASN A 229 16.60 38.93 -18.86
C ASN A 229 17.98 38.37 -19.16
N GLY A 230 18.11 37.04 -19.12
CA GLY A 230 19.37 36.36 -19.33
C GLY A 230 20.24 36.24 -18.07
N THR A 231 19.71 36.60 -16.89
CA THR A 231 20.42 36.39 -15.62
C THR A 231 20.68 34.89 -15.44
N PRO A 232 21.94 34.44 -15.28
CA PRO A 232 22.24 33.03 -15.16
C PRO A 232 21.59 32.39 -13.92
N ILE A 233 21.19 31.13 -14.05
CA ILE A 233 20.89 30.28 -12.91
C ILE A 233 22.07 29.33 -12.71
N TYR A 234 22.54 29.23 -11.47
CA TYR A 234 23.67 28.40 -11.07
C TYR A 234 23.25 27.33 -10.05
N GLY A 235 24.02 26.25 -9.98
CA GLY A 235 24.17 25.47 -8.76
C GLY A 235 25.00 26.25 -7.75
N TRP A 236 24.44 26.47 -6.56
CA TRP A 236 25.12 27.15 -5.46
C TRP A 236 24.80 26.49 -4.12
N GLN A 237 25.73 26.56 -3.17
CA GLN A 237 25.50 26.06 -1.80
C GLN A 237 24.28 26.73 -1.19
N SER A 238 23.41 25.95 -0.55
CA SER A 238 22.20 26.48 0.05
C SER A 238 22.53 27.47 1.16
N HIS A 239 22.04 28.70 1.05
CA HIS A 239 22.15 29.73 2.07
C HIS A 239 20.78 30.33 2.43
N GLY A 240 19.70 29.78 1.86
CA GLY A 240 18.31 30.16 2.17
C GLY A 240 17.91 31.56 1.71
N GLY A 241 18.72 32.21 0.87
CA GLY A 241 18.41 33.54 0.33
C GLY A 241 17.24 33.51 -0.64
N ARG A 242 16.55 34.63 -0.82
CA ARG A 242 15.35 34.74 -1.67
C ARG A 242 15.62 34.43 -3.16
N ASN A 243 16.86 34.62 -3.61
CA ASN A 243 17.33 34.22 -4.93
C ASN A 243 17.46 32.69 -5.12
N GLN A 244 17.38 31.90 -4.05
CA GLN A 244 17.33 30.42 -4.08
C GLN A 244 15.92 29.87 -3.82
N GLN A 245 14.93 30.77 -3.70
CA GLN A 245 13.54 30.42 -3.46
C GLN A 245 12.71 30.62 -4.72
N TRP A 246 11.85 29.64 -5.01
CA TRP A 246 11.12 29.53 -6.27
C TRP A 246 9.64 29.27 -6.02
N LYS A 247 8.77 29.99 -6.74
CA LYS A 247 7.33 29.73 -6.78
C LYS A 247 7.00 28.92 -8.03
N PHE A 248 6.28 27.82 -7.83
CA PHE A 248 5.75 27.00 -8.91
C PHE A 248 4.32 27.43 -9.21
N GLU A 249 4.14 28.26 -10.23
CA GLU A 249 2.86 28.84 -10.65
C GLU A 249 2.25 27.97 -11.76
N PRO A 250 1.05 27.37 -11.58
CA PRO A 250 0.44 26.51 -12.58
C PRO A 250 0.11 27.30 -13.85
N THR A 251 0.27 26.67 -15.01
CA THR A 251 -0.14 27.24 -16.30
C THR A 251 -1.56 26.81 -16.67
N SER A 252 -2.16 27.46 -17.67
CA SER A 252 -3.48 27.08 -18.21
C SER A 252 -3.44 25.90 -19.19
N ASP A 253 -2.28 25.28 -19.40
CA ASP A 253 -2.09 24.24 -20.41
C ASP A 253 -2.63 22.88 -19.92
N SER A 254 -3.07 22.03 -20.86
CA SER A 254 -3.35 20.63 -20.58
C SER A 254 -2.04 19.89 -20.30
N GLY A 255 -1.83 19.38 -19.09
CA GLY A 255 -0.68 18.52 -18.75
C GLY A 255 0.23 19.02 -17.62
N ASP A 256 -0.32 19.60 -16.55
CA ASP A 256 0.39 19.91 -15.29
C ASP A 256 1.72 20.69 -15.46
N TYR A 257 1.80 21.65 -16.39
CA TYR A 257 2.98 22.52 -16.57
C TYR A 257 2.97 23.73 -15.63
N TYR A 258 4.16 24.17 -15.22
CA TYR A 258 4.37 25.30 -14.31
C TYR A 258 5.34 26.35 -14.87
N HIS A 259 5.11 27.61 -14.50
CA HIS A 259 6.15 28.63 -14.47
C HIS A 259 6.89 28.55 -13.14
N ILE A 260 8.23 28.45 -13.21
CA ILE A 260 9.09 28.39 -12.01
C ILE A 260 9.69 29.78 -11.81
N LYS A 261 9.10 30.57 -10.92
CA LYS A 261 9.42 31.98 -10.74
C LYS A 261 10.35 32.21 -9.56
N ASN A 262 11.44 32.93 -9.78
CA ASN A 262 12.33 33.31 -8.68
C ASN A 262 11.66 34.35 -7.76
N VAL A 263 11.86 34.19 -6.46
CA VAL A 263 11.21 35.02 -5.43
C VAL A 263 11.85 36.40 -5.26
N GLU A 264 13.15 36.53 -5.55
CA GLU A 264 13.87 37.82 -5.48
C GLU A 264 13.81 38.56 -6.82
N GLY A 265 14.27 37.92 -7.90
CA GLY A 265 14.35 38.56 -9.21
C GLY A 265 13.01 38.68 -9.93
N GLY A 266 11.99 37.92 -9.54
CA GLY A 266 10.66 37.93 -10.16
C GLY A 266 10.60 37.35 -11.59
N SER A 267 11.74 37.03 -12.20
CA SER A 267 11.86 36.34 -13.48
C SER A 267 11.53 34.85 -13.37
N VAL A 268 11.04 34.25 -14.45
CA VAL A 268 10.80 32.81 -14.55
C VAL A 268 12.02 32.08 -15.11
N MET A 269 12.17 30.81 -14.73
CA MET A 269 13.17 29.90 -15.28
C MET A 269 12.88 29.67 -16.76
N ASP A 270 13.83 30.06 -17.60
CA ASP A 270 13.75 30.05 -19.05
C ASP A 270 14.88 29.18 -19.61
N ALA A 271 14.54 28.16 -20.39
CA ALA A 271 15.50 27.43 -21.21
C ALA A 271 15.74 28.22 -22.51
N TYR A 272 16.97 28.69 -22.72
CA TYR A 272 17.25 29.58 -23.84
C TYR A 272 16.98 28.90 -25.19
N MET A 273 16.09 29.49 -25.97
CA MET A 273 15.79 28.99 -27.32
C MET A 273 17.02 29.11 -28.23
N ASN A 274 17.32 28.04 -28.99
CA ASN A 274 18.41 27.98 -29.96
C ASN A 274 19.82 28.27 -29.38
N ASP A 275 20.03 28.07 -28.08
CA ASP A 275 21.35 28.23 -27.45
C ASP A 275 22.19 26.95 -27.61
N SER A 276 23.38 27.07 -28.20
CA SER A 276 24.28 25.93 -28.41
C SER A 276 24.82 25.33 -27.11
N GLN A 277 24.91 26.15 -26.05
CA GLN A 277 25.28 25.72 -24.70
C GLN A 277 24.08 25.21 -23.90
N LYS A 278 22.85 25.39 -24.41
CA LYS A 278 21.58 25.00 -23.79
C LYS A 278 21.39 25.57 -22.38
N ARG A 279 21.79 26.82 -22.18
CA ARG A 279 21.73 27.48 -20.86
C ARG A 279 20.29 27.67 -20.37
N VAL A 280 20.16 27.70 -19.05
CA VAL A 280 18.94 28.08 -18.33
C VAL A 280 19.22 29.35 -17.53
N GLY A 281 18.28 30.29 -17.53
CA GLY A 281 18.41 31.54 -16.79
C GLY A 281 17.06 32.18 -16.45
N GLY A 282 17.10 33.31 -15.75
CA GLY A 282 15.93 34.14 -15.48
C GLY A 282 15.53 34.96 -16.70
N TRP A 283 14.24 34.95 -17.02
CA TRP A 283 13.65 35.83 -18.02
C TRP A 283 12.27 36.34 -17.60
N SER A 284 11.86 37.50 -18.10
CA SER A 284 10.51 38.03 -17.93
C SER A 284 9.49 37.04 -18.50
N ASN A 285 8.44 36.72 -17.75
CA ASN A 285 7.42 35.77 -18.22
C ASN A 285 6.76 36.30 -19.50
N ASN A 286 6.86 35.53 -20.58
CA ASN A 286 6.27 35.82 -21.89
C ASN A 286 5.31 34.72 -22.36
N GLY A 287 5.07 33.69 -21.53
CA GLY A 287 4.17 32.58 -21.83
C GLY A 287 4.72 31.57 -22.85
N GLY A 288 5.97 31.68 -23.29
CA GLY A 288 6.60 30.76 -24.23
C GLY A 288 6.78 29.35 -23.65
N ASP A 289 6.71 28.33 -24.50
CA ASP A 289 6.86 26.92 -24.08
C ASP A 289 8.27 26.59 -23.55
N ASN A 290 9.25 27.47 -23.75
CA ASN A 290 10.58 27.38 -23.14
C ASN A 290 10.62 27.88 -21.68
N GLN A 291 9.53 28.45 -21.17
CA GLN A 291 9.34 28.89 -19.77
C GLN A 291 8.34 28.02 -19.00
N LYS A 292 7.92 26.90 -19.60
CA LYS A 292 6.94 25.98 -19.03
C LYS A 292 7.61 24.65 -18.73
N TRP A 293 7.54 24.25 -17.47
CA TRP A 293 8.24 23.09 -16.94
C TRP A 293 7.23 22.09 -16.38
N LEU A 294 7.32 20.85 -16.84
CA LEU A 294 6.65 19.70 -16.27
C LEU A 294 7.47 19.17 -15.10
N LEU A 295 6.82 18.81 -14.01
CA LEU A 295 7.44 18.06 -12.93
C LEU A 295 7.19 16.57 -13.17
N ASP A 296 8.20 15.87 -13.67
CA ASP A 296 8.13 14.43 -13.87
C ASP A 296 8.62 13.73 -12.60
N PRO A 297 7.72 13.10 -11.83
CA PRO A 297 8.13 12.42 -10.63
C PRO A 297 8.79 11.08 -10.92
N LEU A 298 9.72 10.70 -10.05
CA LEU A 298 10.28 9.35 -10.07
C LEU A 298 9.42 8.39 -9.23
N PRO A 299 9.34 7.10 -9.60
CA PRO A 299 8.66 6.11 -8.78
C PRO A 299 9.27 6.05 -7.37
N SER A 300 8.41 6.14 -6.35
CA SER A 300 8.80 6.06 -4.94
C SER A 300 8.02 4.94 -4.26
N PRO A 301 8.65 3.77 -4.01
CA PRO A 301 7.99 2.63 -3.41
C PRO A 301 7.60 2.96 -1.97
N GLY A 302 6.46 2.42 -1.54
CA GLY A 302 6.09 2.49 -0.13
C GLY A 302 7.09 1.70 0.74
N PRO A 303 7.15 1.99 2.05
CA PRO A 303 8.09 1.34 2.97
C PRO A 303 7.74 -0.13 3.29
N GLY A 304 6.55 -0.58 2.88
CA GLY A 304 6.07 -1.94 3.10
C GLY A 304 6.67 -2.97 2.13
N TRP A 305 6.19 -4.21 2.23
CA TRP A 305 6.49 -5.24 1.24
C TRP A 305 5.75 -4.94 -0.07
N VAL A 306 6.41 -5.17 -1.18
CA VAL A 306 5.91 -4.96 -2.54
C VAL A 306 6.16 -6.20 -3.40
N LEU A 307 5.53 -6.19 -4.55
CA LEU A 307 5.61 -7.17 -5.60
C LEU A 307 6.14 -6.46 -6.82
N ILE A 308 6.98 -7.16 -7.57
CA ILE A 308 7.64 -6.59 -8.73
C ILE A 308 7.15 -7.40 -9.93
N GLN A 309 6.11 -6.89 -10.60
CA GLN A 309 5.47 -7.56 -11.73
C GLN A 309 6.01 -7.02 -13.06
N ASN A 310 6.48 -7.91 -13.92
CA ASN A 310 6.96 -7.56 -15.24
C ASN A 310 5.79 -7.16 -16.16
N GLY A 311 5.84 -5.98 -16.78
CA GLY A 311 4.75 -5.48 -17.63
C GLY A 311 4.57 -6.25 -18.94
N GLY A 312 5.65 -6.80 -19.52
CA GLY A 312 5.59 -7.56 -20.76
C GLY A 312 5.09 -9.00 -20.60
N THR A 313 5.45 -9.67 -19.51
CA THR A 313 5.07 -11.09 -19.27
C THR A 313 3.96 -11.27 -18.24
N GLY A 314 3.70 -10.27 -17.39
CA GLY A 314 2.82 -10.39 -16.23
C GLY A 314 3.37 -11.23 -15.09
N LYS A 315 4.58 -11.78 -15.21
CA LYS A 315 5.24 -12.59 -14.17
C LYS A 315 5.84 -11.73 -13.06
N PHE A 316 5.99 -12.31 -11.89
CA PHE A 316 6.51 -11.65 -10.69
C PHE A 316 7.94 -12.07 -10.41
N LEU A 317 8.81 -11.13 -10.07
CA LEU A 317 10.16 -11.41 -9.59
C LEU A 317 10.09 -12.25 -8.31
N CYS A 318 10.87 -13.34 -8.23
CA CYS A 318 10.91 -14.20 -7.04
C CYS A 318 12.31 -14.71 -6.71
N SER A 319 12.53 -15.07 -5.45
CA SER A 319 13.65 -15.94 -5.06
C SER A 319 13.30 -17.40 -5.37
N THR A 320 14.24 -18.17 -5.89
CA THR A 320 14.05 -19.61 -6.13
C THR A 320 14.40 -20.42 -4.88
N PRO A 321 13.93 -21.68 -4.77
CA PRO A 321 14.35 -22.59 -3.70
C PRO A 321 15.87 -22.87 -3.67
N SER A 322 16.59 -22.64 -4.77
CA SER A 322 18.06 -22.77 -4.81
C SER A 322 18.79 -21.55 -4.24
N GLY A 323 18.06 -20.50 -3.83
CA GLY A 323 18.65 -19.23 -3.39
C GLY A 323 19.02 -18.28 -4.52
N ASP A 324 18.55 -18.52 -5.75
CA ASP A 324 18.76 -17.66 -6.92
C ASP A 324 17.57 -16.72 -7.16
N ILE A 325 17.68 -15.92 -8.22
CA ILE A 325 16.60 -15.07 -8.74
C ILE A 325 15.84 -15.77 -9.88
N GLY A 326 14.53 -15.59 -9.93
CA GLY A 326 13.67 -16.12 -10.98
C GLY A 326 12.40 -15.30 -11.18
N THR A 327 11.44 -15.87 -11.91
CA THR A 327 10.09 -15.32 -12.01
C THR A 327 9.04 -16.39 -11.75
N ALA A 328 7.94 -15.99 -11.14
CA ALA A 328 6.76 -16.81 -10.87
C ALA A 328 5.55 -16.27 -11.63
N ASP A 329 4.56 -17.13 -11.90
CA ASP A 329 3.28 -16.70 -12.50
C ASP A 329 2.43 -15.85 -11.53
N GLY A 330 2.90 -15.73 -10.29
CA GLY A 330 2.24 -15.06 -9.20
C GLY A 330 2.62 -15.71 -7.87
N PRO A 331 2.19 -15.11 -6.76
CA PRO A 331 2.31 -15.70 -5.44
C PRO A 331 1.49 -16.98 -5.42
N GLU A 332 1.98 -17.98 -4.72
CA GLU A 332 1.20 -19.18 -4.46
C GLU A 332 0.23 -18.99 -3.29
N THR A 333 0.64 -18.18 -2.30
CA THR A 333 -0.08 -17.90 -1.06
C THR A 333 0.14 -16.44 -0.64
N VAL A 334 -0.65 -15.91 0.31
CA VAL A 334 -0.36 -14.58 0.92
C VAL A 334 0.95 -14.56 1.72
N TYR A 335 1.41 -15.75 2.12
CA TYR A 335 2.70 -15.98 2.77
C TYR A 335 3.77 -16.43 1.80
N ASP A 336 3.53 -16.34 0.49
CA ASP A 336 4.57 -16.55 -0.49
C ASP A 336 5.53 -15.35 -0.43
N TYR A 337 6.44 -15.44 0.54
CA TYR A 337 7.46 -14.45 0.80
C TYR A 337 8.53 -14.45 -0.31
N SER A 338 8.55 -15.47 -1.18
CA SER A 338 9.54 -15.57 -2.26
C SER A 338 9.35 -14.48 -3.33
N VAL A 339 8.11 -14.04 -3.56
CA VAL A 339 7.74 -12.98 -4.50
C VAL A 339 7.63 -11.60 -3.85
N GLN A 340 7.90 -11.50 -2.55
CA GLN A 340 7.77 -10.26 -1.79
C GLN A 340 9.13 -9.60 -1.59
N TRP A 341 9.20 -8.34 -1.95
CA TRP A 341 10.41 -7.53 -1.95
C TRP A 341 10.21 -6.27 -1.14
N ARG A 342 11.28 -5.69 -0.61
CA ARG A 342 11.23 -4.37 0.01
C ARG A 342 12.36 -3.53 -0.54
N PHE A 343 12.04 -2.29 -0.86
CA PHE A 343 13.01 -1.27 -1.21
C PHE A 343 13.45 -0.58 0.09
N ILE A 344 14.65 -0.90 0.55
CA ILE A 344 15.26 -0.28 1.71
C ILE A 344 16.04 0.93 1.21
N GLN A 345 15.63 2.11 1.64
CA GLN A 345 16.24 3.33 1.18
C GLN A 345 17.58 3.57 1.89
N ARG A 346 18.69 3.52 1.14
CA ARG A 346 20.05 3.68 1.67
C ARG A 346 20.33 5.13 2.09
N GLU A 347 19.94 6.04 1.21
CA GLU A 347 20.09 7.48 1.37
C GLU A 347 18.82 8.16 0.88
N TYR A 348 18.56 9.39 1.30
CA TYR A 348 17.44 10.20 0.80
C TYR A 348 17.42 10.42 -0.73
N THR A 349 18.41 9.87 -1.43
CA THR A 349 18.71 10.09 -2.84
C THR A 349 18.05 9.10 -3.81
N GLY A 350 17.00 8.38 -3.39
CA GLY A 350 16.27 7.44 -4.26
C GLY A 350 17.10 6.23 -4.69
N VAL A 351 18.10 5.85 -3.89
CA VAL A 351 18.88 4.62 -4.03
C VAL A 351 18.43 3.61 -3.01
N TYR A 352 18.23 2.39 -3.48
CA TYR A 352 17.64 1.32 -2.72
C TYR A 352 18.53 0.09 -2.71
N HIS A 353 18.60 -0.56 -1.56
CA HIS A 353 18.79 -2.00 -1.52
C HIS A 353 17.43 -2.66 -1.72
N VAL A 354 17.38 -3.76 -2.47
CA VAL A 354 16.14 -4.50 -2.69
C VAL A 354 16.26 -5.86 -2.00
N VAL A 355 15.50 -6.07 -0.93
CA VAL A 355 15.59 -7.29 -0.10
C VAL A 355 14.41 -8.21 -0.38
N ASN A 356 14.66 -9.51 -0.45
CA ASN A 356 13.62 -10.53 -0.54
C ASN A 356 13.12 -10.94 0.86
N ARG A 357 11.80 -11.08 1.03
CA ARG A 357 11.19 -11.42 2.33
C ARG A 357 11.47 -12.85 2.77
N ALA A 358 11.51 -13.82 1.85
CA ALA A 358 11.69 -15.23 2.21
C ALA A 358 13.12 -15.52 2.66
N THR A 359 14.11 -14.96 1.97
CA THR A 359 15.53 -15.26 2.20
C THR A 359 16.22 -14.21 3.07
N GLY A 360 15.69 -12.99 3.15
CA GLY A 360 16.41 -11.85 3.72
C GLY A 360 17.59 -11.37 2.85
N ALA A 361 17.80 -11.97 1.67
CA ALA A 361 18.91 -11.68 0.79
C ALA A 361 18.62 -10.47 -0.12
N TYR A 362 19.69 -9.79 -0.53
CA TYR A 362 19.69 -8.59 -1.35
C TYR A 362 19.83 -8.92 -2.84
N LEU A 363 19.04 -8.25 -3.68
CA LEU A 363 19.18 -8.29 -5.12
C LEU A 363 20.51 -7.66 -5.53
N ARG A 364 21.33 -8.39 -6.30
CA ARG A 364 22.69 -7.99 -6.68
C ARG A 364 22.94 -8.22 -8.16
N GLN A 365 23.62 -7.26 -8.80
CA GLN A 365 24.22 -7.51 -10.11
C GLN A 365 25.56 -8.25 -9.92
N ILE A 366 25.72 -9.40 -10.58
CA ILE A 366 26.87 -10.30 -10.39
C ILE A 366 27.94 -10.09 -11.46
N GLY A 367 27.56 -9.69 -12.68
CA GLY A 367 28.49 -9.54 -13.81
C GLY A 367 28.28 -8.27 -14.63
N THR A 368 29.34 -7.84 -15.32
CA THR A 368 29.32 -6.70 -16.27
C THR A 368 29.37 -7.12 -17.73
N SER A 369 29.97 -8.27 -18.06
CA SER A 369 30.12 -8.79 -19.42
C SER A 369 29.03 -9.78 -19.83
N MET A 370 28.53 -10.56 -18.88
CA MET A 370 27.29 -11.33 -18.94
C MET A 370 26.45 -10.86 -17.76
N PRO A 371 25.60 -9.85 -17.94
CA PRO A 371 25.06 -9.14 -16.79
C PRO A 371 23.93 -9.94 -16.14
N SER A 372 24.33 -10.83 -15.26
CA SER A 372 23.48 -11.68 -14.45
C SER A 372 23.06 -10.99 -13.17
N ILE A 373 21.90 -11.40 -12.68
CA ILE A 373 21.34 -11.00 -11.39
C ILE A 373 21.39 -12.22 -10.47
N GLY A 374 21.59 -11.98 -9.18
CA GLY A 374 21.34 -13.00 -8.16
C GLY A 374 21.10 -12.38 -6.80
N LEU A 375 21.26 -13.19 -5.75
CA LEU A 375 21.00 -12.82 -4.37
C LEU A 375 22.26 -12.90 -3.52
N ALA A 376 22.38 -12.01 -2.55
CA ALA A 376 23.46 -11.99 -1.57
C ALA A 376 22.92 -11.93 -0.15
N GLU A 377 23.39 -12.82 0.73
CA GLU A 377 22.98 -12.86 2.14
C GLU A 377 23.53 -11.68 2.95
N GLU A 378 24.68 -11.15 2.53
CA GLU A 378 25.30 -9.98 3.12
C GLU A 378 25.17 -8.78 2.18
N ASN A 379 24.96 -7.62 2.78
CA ASN A 379 25.02 -6.34 2.09
C ASN A 379 26.45 -5.83 2.17
N ASP A 380 27.17 -5.85 1.04
CA ASP A 380 28.55 -5.36 0.97
C ASP A 380 28.58 -3.81 0.95
N ASP A 381 27.41 -3.18 0.82
CA ASP A 381 27.20 -1.76 0.55
C ASP A 381 28.04 -1.24 -0.62
N GLU A 382 28.06 -1.99 -1.72
CA GLU A 382 28.75 -1.64 -2.95
C GLU A 382 27.77 -1.27 -4.07
N LEU A 383 28.24 -0.55 -5.10
CA LEU A 383 27.44 -0.12 -6.26
C LEU A 383 26.62 -1.25 -6.92
N LYS A 384 27.11 -2.50 -6.83
CA LYS A 384 26.48 -3.71 -7.40
C LYS A 384 25.18 -4.14 -6.68
N ASP A 385 24.96 -3.63 -5.46
CA ASP A 385 23.77 -3.86 -4.62
C ASP A 385 22.76 -2.71 -4.68
N TRP A 386 23.14 -1.62 -5.36
CA TRP A 386 22.40 -0.38 -5.32
C TRP A 386 21.54 -0.23 -6.56
N TRP A 387 20.24 -0.06 -6.33
CA TRP A 387 19.23 0.04 -7.37
C TRP A 387 18.54 1.41 -7.33
N MET A 388 18.16 1.90 -8.50
CA MET A 388 17.34 3.10 -8.67
C MET A 388 16.07 2.76 -9.42
N LEU A 389 15.09 3.66 -9.34
CA LEU A 389 13.83 3.54 -10.04
C LEU A 389 13.62 4.70 -11.00
N GLU A 390 13.10 4.39 -12.17
CA GLU A 390 12.75 5.37 -13.19
C GLU A 390 11.40 5.08 -13.79
N THR A 391 10.68 6.10 -14.26
CA THR A 391 9.45 5.90 -15.05
C THR A 391 9.79 5.14 -16.33
N TYR A 392 9.14 4.00 -16.55
CA TYR A 392 9.27 3.22 -17.78
C TYR A 392 8.33 3.82 -18.84
N ASP A 393 8.90 4.50 -19.83
CA ASP A 393 8.21 5.32 -20.82
C ASP A 393 7.37 6.47 -20.20
N ASN A 394 7.50 7.69 -20.75
CA ASN A 394 6.81 8.87 -20.25
C ASN A 394 5.29 8.85 -20.54
N SER A 395 4.78 7.82 -21.22
CA SER A 395 3.38 7.68 -21.63
C SER A 395 2.55 6.72 -20.76
N GLU A 396 3.18 5.80 -20.02
CA GLU A 396 2.50 4.77 -19.22
C GLU A 396 2.72 4.97 -17.71
N ILE A 397 1.71 5.56 -17.06
CA ILE A 397 1.73 5.81 -15.61
C ILE A 397 1.74 4.47 -14.85
N GLY A 398 2.71 4.29 -13.95
CA GLY A 398 2.74 3.18 -12.98
C GLY A 398 3.75 2.07 -13.27
N LEU A 399 4.45 2.11 -14.41
CA LEU A 399 5.56 1.21 -14.70
C LEU A 399 6.92 1.87 -14.40
N ALA A 400 7.85 1.06 -13.92
CA ALA A 400 9.19 1.49 -13.56
C ALA A 400 10.29 0.66 -14.25
N SER A 401 11.41 1.30 -14.56
CA SER A 401 12.69 0.64 -14.82
C SER A 401 13.46 0.54 -13.52
N ILE A 402 13.99 -0.66 -13.22
CA ILE A 402 14.85 -0.89 -12.06
C ILE A 402 16.31 -0.90 -12.54
N ILE A 403 17.11 0.07 -12.12
CA ILE A 403 18.41 0.39 -12.73
C ILE A 403 19.55 0.13 -11.74
N SER A 404 20.56 -0.62 -12.17
CA SER A 404 21.79 -0.83 -11.41
C SER A 404 22.64 0.45 -11.38
N ARG A 405 23.07 0.87 -10.19
CA ARG A 405 24.04 1.97 -10.02
C ARG A 405 25.43 1.62 -10.52
N TRP A 406 25.78 0.35 -10.58
CA TRP A 406 27.11 -0.09 -11.00
C TRP A 406 27.33 0.09 -12.50
N THR A 407 26.33 -0.30 -13.30
CA THR A 407 26.47 -0.37 -14.77
C THR A 407 25.54 0.57 -15.52
N GLY A 408 24.47 1.05 -14.89
CA GLY A 408 23.37 1.73 -15.58
C GLY A 408 22.43 0.78 -16.33
N ASN A 409 22.64 -0.54 -16.21
CA ASN A 409 21.78 -1.54 -16.83
C ASN A 409 20.43 -1.65 -16.11
N VAL A 410 19.41 -2.02 -16.87
CA VAL A 410 18.03 -2.21 -16.42
C VAL A 410 17.73 -3.67 -16.14
N LEU A 411 16.93 -3.94 -15.12
CA LEU A 411 16.40 -5.27 -14.85
C LEU A 411 15.47 -5.70 -16.00
N ASP A 412 15.75 -6.84 -16.61
CA ASP A 412 15.08 -7.35 -17.80
C ASP A 412 14.66 -8.80 -17.57
N HIS A 413 13.41 -9.13 -17.86
CA HIS A 413 12.95 -10.52 -17.97
C HIS A 413 13.27 -11.06 -19.37
N TYR A 414 14.54 -11.30 -19.63
CA TYR A 414 15.10 -11.55 -20.96
C TYR A 414 14.42 -12.73 -21.65
N GLY A 415 13.79 -12.42 -22.79
CA GLY A 415 13.02 -13.38 -23.59
C GLY A 415 11.84 -14.02 -22.87
N GLY A 416 11.44 -13.50 -21.70
CA GLY A 416 10.47 -14.11 -20.79
C GLY A 416 10.96 -15.37 -20.09
N VAL A 417 12.29 -15.59 -20.02
CA VAL A 417 12.90 -16.82 -19.50
C VAL A 417 13.79 -16.60 -18.29
N SER A 418 14.62 -15.54 -18.28
CA SER A 418 15.62 -15.32 -17.23
C SER A 418 15.70 -13.86 -16.82
N VAL A 419 15.99 -13.58 -15.55
CA VAL A 419 16.18 -12.21 -15.06
C VAL A 419 17.64 -11.79 -15.25
N GLN A 420 17.87 -10.67 -15.94
CA GLN A 420 19.19 -10.14 -16.29
C GLN A 420 19.25 -8.62 -16.07
N ALA A 421 20.45 -8.04 -16.06
CA ALA A 421 20.67 -6.59 -16.07
C ALA A 421 21.18 -6.14 -17.45
N LEU A 422 20.32 -5.77 -18.38
CA LEU A 422 20.76 -5.44 -19.75
C LEU A 422 20.93 -3.93 -19.96
N ASP A 423 21.71 -3.54 -20.97
CA ASP A 423 21.84 -2.12 -21.33
C ASP A 423 20.48 -1.50 -21.63
N ASN A 424 20.33 -0.19 -21.47
CA ASN A 424 19.07 0.51 -21.67
C ASN A 424 18.84 1.01 -23.12
N ASN A 425 19.54 0.46 -24.13
CA ASN A 425 19.55 1.03 -25.47
C ASN A 425 18.37 0.58 -26.36
N THR A 426 17.54 -0.34 -25.87
CA THR A 426 16.38 -0.87 -26.61
C THR A 426 15.16 -0.90 -25.69
N GLU A 427 14.08 -0.21 -26.07
CA GLU A 427 12.81 -0.29 -25.35
C GLU A 427 12.10 -1.61 -25.67
N ASN A 428 11.74 -2.35 -24.63
CA ASN A 428 10.89 -3.54 -24.72
C ASN A 428 10.12 -3.72 -23.41
N SER A 429 8.91 -4.27 -23.50
CA SER A 429 8.03 -4.44 -22.34
C SER A 429 8.57 -5.44 -21.30
N TYR A 430 9.62 -6.21 -21.58
CA TYR A 430 10.26 -7.08 -20.58
C TYR A 430 11.15 -6.34 -19.58
N ARG A 431 11.37 -5.03 -19.78
CA ARG A 431 12.13 -4.15 -18.89
C ARG A 431 11.26 -3.28 -18.00
N SER A 432 9.94 -3.36 -18.18
CA SER A 432 8.98 -2.61 -17.38
C SER A 432 8.52 -3.41 -16.19
N TRP A 433 8.40 -2.73 -15.04
CA TRP A 433 8.04 -3.36 -13.78
C TRP A 433 7.00 -2.53 -13.04
N ALA A 434 5.85 -3.11 -12.73
CA ALA A 434 4.90 -2.55 -11.80
C ALA A 434 5.34 -2.87 -10.37
N ILE A 435 5.40 -1.86 -9.51
CA ILE A 435 5.71 -2.00 -8.09
C ILE A 435 4.40 -1.92 -7.32
N ILE A 436 3.92 -3.07 -6.86
CA ILE A 436 2.59 -3.23 -6.30
C ILE A 436 2.72 -3.50 -4.80
N PRO A 437 2.08 -2.73 -3.90
CA PRO A 437 2.05 -3.07 -2.48
C PRO A 437 1.56 -4.51 -2.26
N ALA A 438 2.29 -5.31 -1.48
CA ALA A 438 2.00 -6.73 -1.24
C ALA A 438 0.82 -6.95 -0.25
N ARG A 439 -0.15 -6.02 -0.20
CA ARG A 439 -1.31 -6.06 0.68
C ARG A 439 -2.31 -7.12 0.17
N ASP A 440 -2.44 -8.25 0.87
CA ASP A 440 -3.47 -9.32 0.71
C ASP A 440 -4.12 -9.46 -0.69
N TRP A 441 -3.31 -9.83 -1.66
CA TRP A 441 -3.51 -9.54 -3.09
C TRP A 441 -3.90 -10.78 -3.94
N LEU A 442 -4.01 -11.97 -3.33
CA LEU A 442 -4.62 -13.13 -3.99
C LEU A 442 -6.09 -13.25 -3.59
N THR A 443 -6.98 -13.01 -4.55
CA THR A 443 -8.39 -13.37 -4.43
C THR A 443 -8.51 -14.88 -4.29
N SER A 444 -8.91 -15.34 -3.11
CA SER A 444 -9.16 -16.74 -2.79
C SER A 444 -10.59 -16.95 -2.29
N PHE A 445 -11.06 -18.18 -2.42
CA PHE A 445 -12.41 -18.57 -2.08
C PHE A 445 -12.42 -19.86 -1.28
N SER A 446 -13.22 -19.90 -0.23
CA SER A 446 -13.73 -21.14 0.32
C SER A 446 -14.88 -21.66 -0.51
N LEU A 447 -14.88 -22.98 -0.70
CA LEU A 447 -15.93 -23.69 -1.41
C LEU A 447 -16.85 -24.31 -0.38
N VAL A 448 -18.01 -23.67 -0.14
CA VAL A 448 -18.99 -24.09 0.86
C VAL A 448 -20.04 -24.98 0.22
N ASN A 449 -20.25 -26.16 0.77
CA ASN A 449 -21.21 -27.11 0.24
C ASN A 449 -22.66 -26.75 0.59
N GLY A 450 -23.56 -26.86 -0.38
CA GLY A 450 -24.96 -26.44 -0.27
C GLY A 450 -25.82 -27.34 0.63
N GLN A 451 -25.40 -28.57 0.95
CA GLN A 451 -26.13 -29.48 1.82
C GLN A 451 -25.74 -29.29 3.29
N GLY A 452 -24.45 -29.41 3.59
CA GLY A 452 -23.94 -29.45 4.96
C GLY A 452 -23.34 -28.15 5.48
N GLY A 453 -23.12 -27.15 4.60
CA GLY A 453 -22.38 -25.93 4.95
C GLY A 453 -20.89 -26.16 5.23
N LEU A 454 -20.39 -27.39 5.03
CA LEU A 454 -18.99 -27.72 5.17
C LEU A 454 -18.20 -27.18 4.00
N CYS A 455 -17.01 -26.68 4.29
CA CYS A 455 -16.08 -26.13 3.33
C CYS A 455 -15.14 -27.24 2.84
N LEU A 456 -14.83 -27.24 1.54
CA LEU A 456 -13.77 -28.09 1.00
C LEU A 456 -12.45 -27.64 1.62
N ALA A 457 -11.68 -28.58 2.17
CA ALA A 457 -10.35 -28.33 2.71
C ALA A 457 -9.30 -29.30 2.13
N ALA A 458 -8.03 -28.98 2.32
CA ALA A 458 -6.91 -29.88 2.05
C ALA A 458 -5.97 -29.86 3.25
N GLN A 459 -5.92 -30.94 4.02
CA GLN A 459 -5.12 -31.04 5.24
C GLN A 459 -3.99 -32.06 5.08
N TYR A 460 -2.89 -31.81 5.79
CA TYR A 460 -1.78 -32.74 5.87
C TYR A 460 -2.12 -33.87 6.85
N ALA A 461 -2.17 -35.11 6.36
CA ALA A 461 -2.48 -36.26 7.20
C ALA A 461 -1.64 -37.47 6.77
N ARG A 462 -0.86 -38.04 7.71
CA ARG A 462 -0.01 -39.22 7.49
C ARG A 462 0.91 -39.09 6.27
N GLU A 463 1.71 -38.03 6.26
CA GLU A 463 2.74 -37.73 5.25
C GLU A 463 2.23 -37.29 3.86
N GLU A 464 0.90 -37.24 3.64
CA GLU A 464 0.30 -36.77 2.38
C GLU A 464 -0.79 -35.72 2.64
N THR A 465 -0.90 -34.73 1.74
CA THR A 465 -2.03 -33.79 1.75
C THR A 465 -3.24 -34.42 1.05
N ARG A 466 -4.40 -34.43 1.72
CA ARG A 466 -5.65 -34.99 1.18
C ARG A 466 -6.79 -34.00 1.28
N LEU A 467 -7.72 -34.09 0.34
CA LEU A 467 -8.99 -33.36 0.42
C LEU A 467 -9.77 -33.82 1.65
N SER A 468 -10.30 -32.86 2.38
CA SER A 468 -11.10 -33.04 3.59
C SER A 468 -12.20 -31.99 3.62
N THR A 469 -12.92 -31.92 4.74
CA THR A 469 -13.96 -30.92 4.96
C THR A 469 -13.75 -30.25 6.31
N THR A 470 -14.22 -29.02 6.43
CA THR A 470 -14.17 -28.25 7.69
C THR A 470 -15.42 -27.40 7.80
N ALA A 471 -15.93 -27.20 9.01
CA ALA A 471 -17.02 -26.26 9.24
C ALA A 471 -16.53 -24.79 9.23
N ASN A 472 -15.21 -24.58 9.29
CA ASN A 472 -14.60 -23.26 9.33
C ASN A 472 -14.30 -22.76 7.90
N VAL A 473 -15.17 -21.87 7.39
CA VAL A 473 -15.00 -21.22 6.07
C VAL A 473 -13.73 -20.39 5.94
N ASN A 474 -13.07 -20.05 7.05
CA ASN A 474 -11.81 -19.31 7.05
C ASN A 474 -10.60 -20.18 7.42
N ASP A 475 -10.78 -21.51 7.54
CA ASP A 475 -9.65 -22.43 7.64
C ASP A 475 -8.72 -22.22 6.44
N PHE A 476 -7.44 -21.98 6.67
CA PHE A 476 -6.45 -21.79 5.62
C PHE A 476 -6.41 -22.99 4.67
N HIS A 477 -6.62 -24.19 5.21
CA HIS A 477 -6.73 -25.41 4.42
C HIS A 477 -7.98 -25.43 3.55
N ALA A 478 -8.97 -24.56 3.77
CA ALA A 478 -10.19 -24.45 2.98
C ALA A 478 -10.20 -23.30 1.97
N GLN A 479 -9.11 -22.56 1.84
CA GLN A 479 -8.99 -21.46 0.89
C GLN A 479 -8.44 -21.96 -0.46
N TRP A 480 -9.13 -21.61 -1.54
CA TRP A 480 -8.82 -22.08 -2.89
C TRP A 480 -8.66 -20.93 -3.88
N VAL A 481 -7.67 -21.05 -4.74
CA VAL A 481 -7.39 -20.13 -5.85
C VAL A 481 -7.75 -20.84 -7.15
N PHE A 482 -8.59 -20.19 -7.97
CA PHE A 482 -8.91 -20.66 -9.32
C PHE A 482 -7.90 -20.05 -10.29
N ARG A 483 -7.14 -20.90 -11.00
CA ARG A 483 -6.18 -20.44 -12.02
C ARG A 483 -6.56 -21.03 -13.37
N LYS A 484 -6.48 -20.23 -14.43
CA LYS A 484 -6.67 -20.69 -15.80
C LYS A 484 -5.30 -20.85 -16.47
N PRO A 485 -4.83 -22.08 -16.71
CA PRO A 485 -3.57 -22.29 -17.43
C PRO A 485 -3.67 -21.78 -18.86
N SER A 486 -2.58 -21.20 -19.38
CA SER A 486 -2.53 -20.70 -20.76
C SER A 486 -2.90 -21.81 -21.76
N GLY A 487 -3.79 -21.49 -22.71
CA GLY A 487 -4.28 -22.43 -23.72
C GLY A 487 -5.26 -23.51 -23.21
N SER A 488 -5.72 -23.45 -21.95
CA SER A 488 -6.69 -24.42 -21.40
C SER A 488 -8.13 -23.90 -21.39
N SER A 489 -9.09 -24.81 -21.59
CA SER A 489 -10.54 -24.53 -21.50
C SER A 489 -11.11 -24.57 -20.08
N GLY A 490 -10.34 -25.01 -19.08
CA GLY A 490 -10.78 -25.12 -17.68
C GLY A 490 -9.75 -24.62 -16.66
N TYR A 491 -10.16 -24.57 -15.39
CA TYR A 491 -9.38 -24.05 -14.27
C TYR A 491 -8.69 -25.17 -13.50
N THR A 492 -7.54 -24.86 -12.92
CA THR A 492 -7.02 -25.59 -11.76
C THR A 492 -7.58 -24.95 -10.50
N ILE A 493 -7.94 -25.78 -9.51
CA ILE A 493 -8.36 -25.33 -8.18
C ILE A 493 -7.23 -25.69 -7.22
N GLN A 494 -6.48 -24.68 -6.79
CA GLN A 494 -5.26 -24.83 -6.00
C GLN A 494 -5.50 -24.34 -4.57
N ASN A 495 -5.11 -25.13 -3.59
CA ASN A 495 -5.20 -24.75 -2.19
C ASN A 495 -4.21 -23.61 -1.88
N LYS A 496 -4.70 -22.53 -1.30
CA LYS A 496 -3.92 -21.34 -0.96
C LYS A 496 -2.88 -21.60 0.14
N TYR A 497 -3.07 -22.59 1.00
CA TYR A 497 -2.16 -22.82 2.12
C TYR A 497 -1.00 -23.76 1.76
N ASN A 498 -1.31 -24.85 1.05
CA ASN A 498 -0.36 -25.94 0.85
C ASN A 498 -0.17 -26.37 -0.61
N ASN A 499 -0.66 -25.58 -1.58
CA ASN A 499 -0.54 -25.85 -3.01
C ASN A 499 -1.16 -27.16 -3.50
N HIS A 500 -1.98 -27.83 -2.70
CA HIS A 500 -2.67 -29.03 -3.13
C HIS A 500 -3.69 -28.70 -4.23
N TYR A 501 -3.67 -29.45 -5.32
CA TYR A 501 -4.62 -29.28 -6.42
C TYR A 501 -5.78 -30.27 -6.28
N VAL A 502 -7.02 -29.79 -6.37
CA VAL A 502 -8.19 -30.67 -6.44
C VAL A 502 -8.06 -31.56 -7.68
N GLY A 503 -7.90 -32.86 -7.48
CA GLY A 503 -7.71 -33.84 -8.57
C GLY A 503 -6.30 -33.85 -9.20
N GLY A 504 -5.32 -33.15 -8.63
CA GLY A 504 -3.94 -33.08 -9.13
C GLY A 504 -3.68 -31.96 -10.15
N THR A 505 -2.41 -31.74 -10.49
CA THR A 505 -1.95 -30.59 -11.31
C THR A 505 -2.44 -30.61 -12.76
N SER A 506 -2.77 -31.79 -13.29
CA SER A 506 -3.32 -31.96 -14.64
C SER A 506 -4.85 -31.83 -14.70
N ALA A 507 -5.54 -31.85 -13.55
CA ALA A 507 -6.99 -31.74 -13.52
C ALA A 507 -7.44 -30.36 -13.98
N ARG A 508 -8.56 -30.33 -14.71
CA ARG A 508 -9.21 -29.13 -15.18
C ARG A 508 -10.67 -29.16 -14.78
N TRP A 509 -11.15 -28.02 -14.30
CA TRP A 509 -12.46 -27.84 -13.70
C TRP A 509 -13.21 -26.73 -14.40
N GLU A 510 -14.53 -26.83 -14.44
CA GLU A 510 -15.42 -25.79 -14.90
C GLU A 510 -16.55 -25.59 -13.87
N LEU A 511 -17.07 -24.36 -13.81
CA LEU A 511 -18.18 -24.03 -12.93
C LEU A 511 -19.49 -24.12 -13.72
N VAL A 512 -20.44 -24.88 -13.19
CA VAL A 512 -21.75 -25.13 -13.82
C VAL A 512 -22.84 -24.54 -12.94
N VAL A 513 -23.68 -23.66 -13.47
CA VAL A 513 -24.78 -23.07 -12.68
C VAL A 513 -25.80 -24.15 -12.29
N CYS A 514 -26.10 -24.30 -10.98
CA CYS A 514 -27.17 -25.20 -10.51
C CYS A 514 -28.48 -24.46 -10.31
N CYS A 515 -28.50 -23.50 -9.37
CA CYS A 515 -29.68 -22.74 -8.95
C CYS A 515 -29.30 -21.55 -8.05
N ASN A 516 -30.12 -20.49 -8.04
CA ASN A 516 -29.95 -19.30 -7.19
C ASN A 516 -28.49 -18.78 -7.15
N LYS A 517 -27.74 -19.19 -6.11
CA LYS A 517 -26.38 -18.76 -5.76
C LYS A 517 -25.32 -19.88 -5.82
N TYR A 518 -25.70 -21.10 -6.21
CA TYR A 518 -24.84 -22.28 -6.17
C TYR A 518 -24.33 -22.72 -7.55
N PHE A 519 -23.14 -23.29 -7.55
CA PHE A 519 -22.42 -23.83 -8.72
C PHE A 519 -22.02 -25.29 -8.47
N GLY A 520 -22.09 -26.12 -9.51
CA GLY A 520 -21.42 -27.40 -9.59
C GLY A 520 -19.99 -27.16 -10.04
N ILE A 521 -19.08 -27.98 -9.52
CA ILE A 521 -17.66 -27.93 -9.91
C ILE A 521 -17.38 -29.23 -10.67
N ARG A 522 -17.35 -29.15 -12.00
CA ARG A 522 -17.26 -30.32 -12.89
C ARG A 522 -15.85 -30.47 -13.41
N ASN A 523 -15.30 -31.68 -13.35
CA ASN A 523 -14.03 -32.00 -13.99
C ASN A 523 -14.22 -32.14 -15.50
N THR A 524 -13.46 -31.40 -16.31
CA THR A 524 -13.68 -31.35 -17.76
C THR A 524 -13.33 -32.66 -18.47
N SER A 525 -12.45 -33.48 -17.90
CA SER A 525 -12.02 -34.76 -18.49
C SER A 525 -12.94 -35.91 -18.11
N THR A 526 -13.30 -36.03 -16.83
CA THR A 526 -14.11 -37.15 -16.31
C THR A 526 -15.61 -36.87 -16.31
N GLN A 527 -16.00 -35.60 -16.48
CA GLN A 527 -17.39 -35.13 -16.39
C GLN A 527 -18.04 -35.33 -15.01
N LYS A 528 -17.27 -35.73 -13.99
CA LYS A 528 -17.73 -35.89 -12.60
C LYS A 528 -17.76 -34.55 -11.87
N TYR A 529 -18.70 -34.41 -10.95
CA TYR A 529 -18.88 -33.25 -10.09
C TYR A 529 -18.24 -33.49 -8.73
N LEU A 530 -17.55 -32.48 -8.21
CA LEU A 530 -17.09 -32.46 -6.83
C LEU A 530 -18.31 -32.44 -5.89
N ALA A 531 -18.30 -33.30 -4.88
CA ALA A 531 -19.40 -33.42 -3.92
C ALA A 531 -18.92 -33.72 -2.51
N ILE A 532 -19.79 -33.52 -1.52
CA ILE A 532 -19.57 -34.00 -0.14
C ILE A 532 -20.63 -35.05 0.21
N GLU A 533 -20.19 -36.27 0.49
CA GLU A 533 -21.03 -37.39 0.95
C GLU A 533 -20.57 -37.79 2.35
N ASP A 534 -21.45 -37.78 3.34
CA ASP A 534 -21.15 -38.13 4.74
C ASP A 534 -19.89 -37.42 5.30
N GLY A 535 -19.70 -36.16 4.93
CA GLY A 535 -18.55 -35.33 5.35
C GLY A 535 -17.24 -35.64 4.61
N GLN A 536 -17.25 -36.57 3.65
CA GLN A 536 -16.11 -36.93 2.81
C GLN A 536 -16.23 -36.33 1.42
N VAL A 537 -15.09 -35.92 0.86
CA VAL A 537 -15.01 -35.37 -0.50
C VAL A 537 -15.11 -36.51 -1.51
N THR A 538 -16.05 -36.42 -2.44
CA THR A 538 -16.31 -37.43 -3.47
C THR A 538 -16.44 -36.80 -4.85
N PHE A 539 -16.39 -37.63 -5.90
CA PHE A 539 -16.62 -37.22 -7.29
C PHE A 539 -17.76 -38.04 -7.87
N GLN A 540 -18.86 -37.39 -8.22
CA GLN A 540 -20.14 -38.03 -8.54
C GLN A 540 -20.62 -37.70 -9.95
N ASP A 541 -21.54 -38.51 -10.50
CA ASP A 541 -22.28 -38.16 -11.72
C ASP A 541 -23.24 -37.00 -11.45
N GLN A 542 -23.62 -36.27 -12.50
CA GLN A 542 -24.42 -35.05 -12.38
C GLN A 542 -25.78 -35.29 -11.72
N ASP A 543 -26.01 -34.66 -10.57
CA ASP A 543 -27.31 -34.43 -9.96
C ASP A 543 -27.34 -33.03 -9.34
N MET A 544 -27.73 -32.03 -10.15
CA MET A 544 -27.76 -30.62 -9.72
C MET A 544 -28.95 -30.30 -8.80
N THR A 545 -29.83 -31.27 -8.55
CA THR A 545 -30.89 -31.16 -7.53
C THR A 545 -30.39 -31.61 -6.16
N ASP A 546 -29.33 -32.42 -6.11
CA ASP A 546 -28.63 -32.78 -4.90
C ASP A 546 -27.72 -31.63 -4.45
N ARG A 547 -28.00 -31.11 -3.24
CA ARG A 547 -27.22 -30.01 -2.67
C ARG A 547 -25.80 -30.43 -2.29
N LYS A 548 -25.51 -31.74 -2.22
CA LYS A 548 -24.15 -32.27 -2.02
C LYS A 548 -23.21 -31.92 -3.18
N GLN A 549 -23.72 -31.69 -4.39
CA GLN A 549 -22.93 -31.30 -5.57
C GLN A 549 -22.93 -29.78 -5.81
N CYS A 550 -23.62 -29.04 -4.96
CA CYS A 550 -23.78 -27.59 -5.08
C CYS A 550 -22.77 -26.89 -4.16
N TRP A 551 -22.08 -25.89 -4.70
CA TRP A 551 -21.04 -25.13 -4.03
C TRP A 551 -21.32 -23.64 -4.09
N GLU A 552 -21.00 -22.95 -3.00
CA GLU A 552 -20.99 -21.50 -2.90
C GLU A 552 -19.55 -21.03 -2.72
N LEU A 553 -19.15 -19.97 -3.42
CA LEU A 553 -17.82 -19.39 -3.27
C LEU A 553 -17.89 -18.28 -2.22
N CYS A 554 -17.21 -18.44 -1.10
CA CYS A 554 -17.10 -17.42 -0.06
C CYS A 554 -15.68 -16.87 -0.08
N SER A 555 -15.47 -15.57 -0.21
CA SER A 555 -14.11 -15.02 -0.10
C SER A 555 -13.79 -14.78 1.38
N GLY A 556 -12.87 -15.57 1.92
CA GLY A 556 -12.33 -15.39 3.25
C GLY A 556 -10.95 -14.75 3.14
N ARG A 557 -10.69 -13.72 3.95
CA ARG A 557 -9.33 -13.29 4.26
C ARG A 557 -8.99 -13.72 5.68
N ALA A 558 -7.72 -13.98 5.92
CA ALA A 558 -7.21 -14.23 7.26
C ALA A 558 -6.51 -12.98 7.76
N THR A 559 -6.75 -12.61 9.01
CA THR A 559 -6.10 -11.46 9.67
C THR A 559 -5.14 -11.86 10.79
N ASP A 560 -4.91 -13.15 11.03
CA ASP A 560 -3.85 -13.65 11.92
C ASP A 560 -3.45 -15.12 11.65
N THR A 561 -2.33 -15.56 12.25
CA THR A 561 -1.91 -16.97 12.32
C THR A 561 -2.51 -17.74 13.52
N SER A 562 -3.38 -17.10 14.32
CA SER A 562 -3.97 -17.69 15.53
C SER A 562 -5.31 -18.39 15.30
N GLY A 563 -5.92 -18.23 14.13
CA GLY A 563 -7.14 -18.95 13.75
C GLY A 563 -8.41 -18.44 14.45
N ASN A 564 -8.37 -17.25 15.06
CA ASN A 564 -9.45 -16.74 15.90
C ASN A 564 -10.04 -15.39 15.47
N ASP A 565 -9.60 -14.79 14.36
CA ASP A 565 -10.22 -13.57 13.82
C ASP A 565 -10.49 -13.65 12.30
N TYR A 566 -11.69 -13.21 11.91
CA TYR A 566 -12.34 -13.56 10.63
C TYR A 566 -12.60 -12.34 9.70
N ASP A 567 -12.36 -12.46 8.39
CA ASP A 567 -13.03 -11.68 7.35
C ASP A 567 -14.08 -12.58 6.66
N LEU A 568 -15.27 -12.07 6.33
CA LEU A 568 -16.33 -12.82 5.66
C LEU A 568 -16.86 -12.04 4.46
N ILE A 569 -16.48 -12.41 3.23
CA ILE A 569 -17.10 -11.87 2.01
C ILE A 569 -18.03 -12.95 1.44
N TYR A 570 -19.33 -12.65 1.39
CA TYR A 570 -20.34 -13.50 0.74
C TYR A 570 -20.49 -13.15 -0.75
N MET A 571 -20.94 -14.11 -1.57
CA MET A 571 -21.08 -13.96 -3.03
C MET A 571 -21.80 -12.68 -3.46
N ASP A 572 -21.02 -11.82 -4.11
CA ASP A 572 -21.37 -10.53 -4.63
C ASP A 572 -21.58 -10.57 -6.15
N ASP A 573 -22.38 -9.65 -6.69
CA ASP A 573 -22.65 -9.51 -8.11
C ASP A 573 -21.35 -9.17 -8.89
N ASP A 574 -20.42 -8.42 -8.31
CA ASP A 574 -19.10 -8.13 -8.91
C ASP A 574 -18.24 -9.40 -8.99
N LEU A 575 -18.35 -10.30 -8.00
CA LEU A 575 -17.70 -11.60 -8.01
C LEU A 575 -18.30 -12.52 -9.07
N LEU A 576 -19.64 -12.51 -9.19
CA LEU A 576 -20.35 -13.22 -10.24
C LEU A 576 -19.98 -12.66 -11.63
N GLU A 577 -19.77 -11.35 -11.76
CA GLU A 577 -19.30 -10.70 -12.99
C GLU A 577 -17.86 -11.08 -13.34
N VAL A 578 -16.96 -11.17 -12.36
CA VAL A 578 -15.60 -11.68 -12.56
C VAL A 578 -15.62 -13.16 -12.96
N MET A 579 -16.59 -13.92 -12.48
CA MET A 579 -16.79 -15.33 -12.83
C MET A 579 -17.47 -15.55 -14.17
N ILE A 580 -18.13 -14.54 -14.77
CA ILE A 580 -18.83 -14.63 -16.07
C ILE A 580 -17.98 -15.33 -17.15
N PRO A 581 -16.69 -14.98 -17.38
CA PRO A 581 -15.88 -15.63 -18.41
C PRO A 581 -15.55 -17.09 -18.09
N TRP A 582 -15.88 -17.55 -16.88
CA TRP A 582 -15.44 -18.82 -16.29
C TRP A 582 -16.56 -19.86 -16.16
N VAL A 583 -17.81 -19.47 -16.47
CA VAL A 583 -19.01 -20.33 -16.42
C VAL A 583 -19.33 -20.96 -17.78
N GLY A 584 -18.44 -20.79 -18.77
CA GLY A 584 -18.56 -21.40 -20.10
C GLY A 584 -19.84 -21.01 -20.84
N ASP A 585 -20.52 -21.99 -21.45
CA ASP A 585 -21.71 -21.79 -22.28
C ASP A 585 -22.92 -21.19 -21.53
N LYS A 586 -22.84 -21.08 -20.20
CA LYS A 586 -23.89 -20.56 -19.33
C LYS A 586 -23.66 -19.11 -18.88
N GLN A 587 -22.67 -18.43 -19.47
CA GLN A 587 -22.38 -17.02 -19.26
C GLN A 587 -23.61 -16.10 -19.39
N GLY A 588 -24.46 -16.35 -20.39
CA GLY A 588 -25.68 -15.55 -20.63
C GLY A 588 -26.73 -15.70 -19.53
N ASP A 589 -26.89 -16.90 -18.99
CA ASP A 589 -27.84 -17.19 -17.90
C ASP A 589 -27.38 -16.51 -16.61
N LEU A 590 -26.06 -16.49 -16.34
CA LEU A 590 -25.48 -15.81 -15.18
C LEU A 590 -25.61 -14.28 -15.29
N LYS A 591 -25.34 -13.71 -16.48
CA LYS A 591 -25.56 -12.27 -16.74
C LYS A 591 -27.02 -11.87 -16.49
N HIS A 592 -27.97 -12.64 -17.04
CA HIS A 592 -29.38 -12.39 -16.85
C HIS A 592 -29.82 -12.50 -15.37
N TYR A 593 -29.20 -13.41 -14.61
CA TYR A 593 -29.43 -13.55 -13.17
C TYR A 593 -28.95 -12.33 -12.39
N ILE A 594 -27.72 -11.84 -12.67
CA ILE A 594 -27.15 -10.63 -12.06
C ILE A 594 -28.06 -9.41 -12.32
N GLU A 595 -28.49 -9.21 -13.57
CA GLU A 595 -29.39 -8.13 -13.98
C GLU A 595 -30.76 -8.18 -13.25
N LYS A 596 -31.34 -9.37 -13.07
CA LYS A 596 -32.59 -9.55 -12.32
C LYS A 596 -32.44 -9.35 -10.81
N ARG A 597 -31.23 -9.52 -10.28
CA ARG A 597 -30.93 -9.33 -8.85
C ARG A 597 -30.78 -7.84 -8.53
N ALA A 598 -30.16 -7.07 -9.42
CA ALA A 598 -29.97 -5.62 -9.32
C ALA A 598 -31.28 -4.80 -9.37
N THR A 599 -32.38 -5.38 -9.89
CA THR A 599 -33.64 -4.65 -10.14
C THR A 599 -34.69 -4.74 -9.02
N LYS A 600 -34.42 -5.39 -7.88
CA LYS A 600 -35.40 -5.51 -6.78
C LYS A 600 -35.50 -4.23 -5.95
N LYS A 601 -36.74 -3.75 -5.73
CA LYS A 601 -37.02 -2.58 -4.89
C LYS A 601 -36.67 -2.86 -3.41
N PRO A 602 -36.20 -1.83 -2.67
CA PRO A 602 -35.86 -1.97 -1.26
C PRO A 602 -37.09 -2.31 -0.38
N PRO A 603 -36.89 -2.94 0.80
CA PRO A 603 -37.93 -3.08 1.80
C PRO A 603 -38.55 -1.73 2.15
N LYS A 604 -39.86 -1.69 2.37
CA LYS A 604 -40.53 -0.48 2.86
C LYS A 604 -40.09 -0.23 4.30
N ASP A 605 -39.43 0.90 4.50
CA ASP A 605 -38.95 1.34 5.81
C ASP A 605 -40.14 1.66 6.73
N LYS A 606 -40.12 1.12 7.96
CA LYS A 606 -41.12 1.37 9.02
C LYS A 606 -40.56 2.24 10.15
N GLY A 607 -39.28 2.59 10.11
CA GLY A 607 -38.54 3.05 11.27
C GLY A 607 -38.20 4.53 11.28
N GLY A 608 -39.10 5.45 10.90
CA GLY A 608 -38.95 6.90 11.14
C GLY A 608 -37.66 7.59 10.64
N TRP A 609 -36.79 6.87 9.93
CA TRP A 609 -35.53 7.34 9.43
C TRP A 609 -35.79 8.26 8.24
N GLN A 610 -35.18 9.43 8.26
CA GLN A 610 -35.21 10.33 7.13
C GLN A 610 -33.92 10.17 6.35
N LEU A 611 -34.07 10.04 5.03
CA LEU A 611 -32.97 10.10 4.08
C LEU A 611 -32.06 11.30 4.40
N PRO A 612 -30.73 11.14 4.37
CA PRO A 612 -29.84 12.30 4.37
C PRO A 612 -30.30 13.27 3.29
N ALA A 613 -30.38 14.56 3.63
CA ALA A 613 -30.77 15.57 2.67
C ALA A 613 -29.91 15.49 1.39
N ALA A 614 -30.55 15.64 0.23
CA ALA A 614 -29.84 15.58 -1.05
C ALA A 614 -28.68 16.60 -1.08
N GLY A 615 -27.50 16.17 -1.54
CA GLY A 615 -26.31 17.03 -1.66
C GLY A 615 -25.34 17.06 -0.47
N LEU A 616 -25.57 16.21 0.55
CA LEU A 616 -24.63 16.01 1.66
C LEU A 616 -23.35 15.26 1.26
N ILE A 617 -23.45 14.32 0.31
CA ILE A 617 -22.29 13.62 -0.25
C ILE A 617 -21.86 14.31 -1.54
N LYS A 618 -20.66 14.89 -1.55
CA LYS A 618 -20.10 15.65 -2.67
C LYS A 618 -19.52 14.74 -3.74
N LYS A 619 -19.51 15.24 -4.97
CA LYS A 619 -18.76 14.66 -6.08
C LYS A 619 -17.33 15.24 -6.09
N PRO A 620 -16.29 14.41 -6.32
CA PRO A 620 -14.92 14.90 -6.52
C PRO A 620 -14.88 15.94 -7.66
N LYS A 621 -14.34 17.13 -7.37
CA LYS A 621 -14.24 18.23 -8.34
C LYS A 621 -13.19 17.96 -9.43
N PHE A 622 -12.14 17.23 -9.09
CA PHE A 622 -11.04 16.86 -9.99
C PHE A 622 -10.48 15.48 -9.59
N ASN A 623 -9.77 14.83 -10.51
CA ASN A 623 -9.32 13.44 -10.37
C ASN A 623 -8.46 13.20 -9.13
N ASP A 624 -7.61 14.15 -8.73
CA ASP A 624 -6.76 14.00 -7.54
C ASP A 624 -7.56 13.74 -6.25
N ILE A 625 -8.69 14.43 -6.03
CA ILE A 625 -9.55 14.16 -4.86
C ILE A 625 -10.07 12.73 -4.91
N ARG A 626 -10.52 12.27 -6.09
CA ARG A 626 -11.05 10.91 -6.25
C ARG A 626 -9.99 9.86 -5.98
N GLN A 627 -8.79 10.04 -6.55
CA GLN A 627 -7.67 9.13 -6.38
C GLN A 627 -7.24 9.06 -4.91
N LEU A 628 -7.08 10.20 -4.23
CA LEU A 628 -6.72 10.24 -2.81
C LEU A 628 -7.81 9.62 -1.92
N LEU A 629 -9.09 9.82 -2.22
CA LEU A 629 -10.19 9.16 -1.49
C LEU A 629 -10.21 7.64 -1.72
N GLN A 630 -9.84 7.16 -2.91
CA GLN A 630 -9.69 5.73 -3.18
C GLN A 630 -8.52 5.15 -2.37
N GLU A 631 -7.35 5.80 -2.38
CA GLU A 631 -6.20 5.39 -1.57
C GLU A 631 -6.51 5.36 -0.07
N LEU A 632 -7.35 6.29 0.39
CA LEU A 632 -7.83 6.34 1.76
C LEU A 632 -8.69 5.11 2.11
N ILE A 633 -9.53 4.67 1.17
CA ILE A 633 -10.32 3.43 1.32
C ILE A 633 -9.39 2.21 1.37
N GLU A 634 -8.31 2.18 0.58
CA GLU A 634 -7.34 1.07 0.60
C GLU A 634 -6.58 0.90 1.92
N GLN A 635 -6.61 1.92 2.78
CA GLN A 635 -5.99 1.89 4.10
C GLN A 635 -6.98 1.45 5.20
N TRP A 636 -8.23 1.12 4.86
CA TRP A 636 -9.22 0.67 5.84
C TRP A 636 -8.92 -0.74 6.36
N GLU A 637 -8.84 -0.91 7.68
CA GLU A 637 -8.41 -2.17 8.30
C GLU A 637 -9.48 -2.88 9.16
N TRP A 638 -10.68 -2.32 9.32
CA TRP A 638 -11.70 -2.94 10.18
C TRP A 638 -12.46 -4.04 9.45
N ASP A 639 -12.59 -5.19 10.11
CA ASP A 639 -13.35 -6.35 9.64
C ASP A 639 -14.71 -6.45 10.34
N VAL A 640 -14.76 -5.99 11.59
CA VAL A 640 -15.94 -5.89 12.46
C VAL A 640 -16.06 -4.45 12.88
N VAL A 641 -17.29 -3.95 12.99
CA VAL A 641 -17.51 -2.66 13.64
C VAL A 641 -18.14 -2.86 15.01
N ASN A 642 -17.38 -2.58 16.06
CA ASN A 642 -17.86 -2.63 17.43
C ASN A 642 -18.15 -1.23 17.98
N GLU A 643 -18.86 -1.19 19.11
CA GLU A 643 -18.92 0.01 19.93
C GLU A 643 -17.57 0.22 20.60
N GLU A 644 -17.02 1.42 20.43
CA GLU A 644 -15.76 1.85 20.99
C GLU A 644 -16.00 2.96 22.01
N ARG A 645 -15.07 3.12 22.95
CA ARG A 645 -15.16 4.14 24.00
C ARG A 645 -15.21 5.55 23.43
N GLU A 646 -14.41 5.83 22.40
CA GLU A 646 -14.43 7.12 21.71
C GLU A 646 -15.54 7.11 20.66
N GLN A 647 -16.52 7.99 20.74
CA GLN A 647 -17.61 7.95 19.75
C GLN A 647 -17.20 8.56 18.40
N ILE A 648 -16.36 9.60 18.40
CA ILE A 648 -15.91 10.29 17.19
C ILE A 648 -14.40 10.15 17.10
N GLN A 649 -13.89 9.69 15.97
CA GLN A 649 -12.46 9.40 15.80
C GLN A 649 -12.06 9.37 14.33
N THR A 650 -10.91 9.94 13.99
CA THR A 650 -10.27 9.72 12.68
C THR A 650 -9.58 8.37 12.67
N LEU A 651 -9.98 7.52 11.72
CA LEU A 651 -9.54 6.12 11.61
C LEU A 651 -8.39 5.98 10.62
N VAL A 652 -8.46 6.72 9.53
CA VAL A 652 -7.47 6.73 8.45
C VAL A 652 -7.32 8.18 8.00
N SER A 653 -6.10 8.60 7.70
CA SER A 653 -5.86 9.92 7.12
C SER A 653 -4.69 9.93 6.16
N ILE A 654 -4.77 10.81 5.17
CA ILE A 654 -3.66 11.13 4.28
C ILE A 654 -3.28 12.59 4.54
N ASP A 655 -1.99 12.84 4.76
CA ASP A 655 -1.43 14.19 4.86
C ASP A 655 -0.93 14.70 3.49
N GLU A 656 -0.39 15.91 3.45
CA GLU A 656 0.09 16.51 2.20
C GLU A 656 1.25 15.73 1.57
N ALA A 657 2.18 15.21 2.38
CA ALA A 657 3.35 14.51 1.91
C ALA A 657 2.97 13.14 1.33
N GLU A 658 2.10 12.41 2.01
CA GLU A 658 1.56 11.13 1.55
C GLU A 658 0.67 11.33 0.31
N ALA A 659 -0.11 12.41 0.25
CA ALA A 659 -0.89 12.73 -0.95
C ALA A 659 0.01 12.97 -2.17
N ARG A 660 1.12 13.71 -2.00
CA ARG A 660 2.14 13.89 -3.05
C ARG A 660 2.67 12.53 -3.49
N ARG A 661 3.13 11.71 -2.55
CA ARG A 661 3.70 10.38 -2.81
C ARG A 661 2.73 9.48 -3.58
N LEU A 662 1.49 9.38 -3.13
CA LEU A 662 0.45 8.53 -3.73
C LEU A 662 0.04 8.97 -5.14
N LEU A 663 -0.09 10.28 -5.37
CA LEU A 663 -0.38 10.81 -6.70
C LEU A 663 0.81 10.70 -7.65
N GLY A 664 2.01 10.52 -7.11
CA GLY A 664 3.26 10.70 -7.83
C GLY A 664 3.53 12.16 -8.17
N ARG A 665 2.57 13.09 -8.21
CA ARG A 665 2.79 14.49 -8.64
C ARG A 665 2.46 15.49 -7.54
N ARG A 666 2.71 16.77 -7.80
CA ARG A 666 2.17 17.85 -6.96
C ARG A 666 0.63 17.77 -7.02
N PRO A 667 -0.08 17.67 -5.87
CA PRO A 667 -1.53 17.71 -5.86
C PRO A 667 -2.04 19.01 -6.47
N HIS A 668 -3.25 18.97 -7.03
CA HIS A 668 -3.93 20.15 -7.56
C HIS A 668 -3.80 21.37 -6.60
N PRO A 669 -3.54 22.59 -7.09
CA PRO A 669 -3.30 23.77 -6.26
C PRO A 669 -4.36 24.03 -5.18
N ASP A 670 -5.64 23.78 -5.48
CA ASP A 670 -6.74 23.89 -4.50
C ASP A 670 -6.54 22.96 -3.28
N ILE A 671 -5.98 21.75 -3.47
CA ILE A 671 -5.67 20.83 -2.37
C ILE A 671 -4.52 21.38 -1.53
N VAL A 672 -3.44 21.80 -2.18
CA VAL A 672 -2.25 22.35 -1.50
C VAL A 672 -2.64 23.57 -0.67
N ALA A 673 -3.41 24.50 -1.25
CA ALA A 673 -3.93 25.67 -0.56
C ALA A 673 -4.91 25.31 0.57
N ALA A 674 -5.63 24.19 0.48
CA ALA A 674 -6.45 23.71 1.58
C ALA A 674 -5.57 23.25 2.76
N TYR A 675 -4.49 22.50 2.50
CA TYR A 675 -3.58 22.03 3.56
C TYR A 675 -2.94 23.21 4.31
N GLN A 676 -2.50 24.23 3.57
CA GLN A 676 -1.87 25.41 4.14
C GLN A 676 -2.82 26.28 4.98
N ARG A 677 -4.10 26.37 4.59
CA ARG A 677 -5.12 27.13 5.35
C ARG A 677 -5.64 26.35 6.56
N SER A 678 -5.58 25.03 6.49
CA SER A 678 -6.03 24.13 7.54
C SER A 678 -5.06 24.18 8.73
N ARG A 679 -5.60 24.13 9.96
CA ARG A 679 -4.79 23.86 11.17
C ARG A 679 -4.55 22.36 11.37
N SER A 680 -5.14 21.52 10.52
CA SER A 680 -5.01 20.07 10.52
C SER A 680 -4.13 19.63 9.35
N SER A 681 -3.13 18.80 9.62
CA SER A 681 -2.32 18.12 8.61
C SER A 681 -3.07 17.01 7.89
N THR A 682 -4.23 16.57 8.39
CA THR A 682 -5.02 15.46 7.87
C THR A 682 -6.34 15.97 7.26
N LEU A 683 -6.30 16.38 5.99
CA LEU A 683 -7.48 16.86 5.26
C LEU A 683 -8.34 15.74 4.70
N PHE A 684 -7.69 14.71 4.15
CA PHE A 684 -8.36 13.51 3.69
C PHE A 684 -8.42 12.54 4.85
N ARG A 685 -9.63 12.16 5.26
CA ARG A 685 -9.81 11.30 6.43
C ARG A 685 -11.06 10.42 6.33
N ILE A 686 -10.96 9.22 6.91
CA ILE A 686 -12.11 8.40 7.21
C ILE A 686 -12.35 8.53 8.70
N ASP A 687 -13.51 9.04 9.07
CA ASP A 687 -13.89 9.24 10.45
C ASP A 687 -15.02 8.32 10.84
N ARG A 688 -14.97 7.81 12.07
CA ARG A 688 -16.18 7.45 12.80
C ARG A 688 -16.81 8.73 13.36
N GLN A 689 -18.09 8.91 13.09
CA GLN A 689 -18.89 10.07 13.46
C GLN A 689 -19.97 9.71 14.51
N GLY A 690 -19.65 8.79 15.41
CA GLY A 690 -20.56 8.29 16.44
C GLY A 690 -21.40 7.09 16.03
N TYR A 691 -22.42 6.84 16.85
CA TYR A 691 -23.33 5.70 16.74
C TYR A 691 -24.79 6.17 16.81
N PHE A 692 -25.67 5.50 16.10
CA PHE A 692 -27.10 5.83 16.05
C PHE A 692 -27.95 4.56 15.90
N ASN A 693 -29.27 4.69 16.09
CA ASN A 693 -30.18 3.54 16.01
C ASN A 693 -31.04 3.61 14.75
N ILE A 694 -31.21 2.48 14.06
CA ILE A 694 -32.17 2.32 12.96
C ILE A 694 -33.03 1.10 13.28
N ALA A 695 -34.35 1.29 13.36
CA ALA A 695 -35.32 0.22 13.60
C ALA A 695 -35.06 -0.68 14.84
N GLY A 696 -34.36 -0.15 15.86
CA GLY A 696 -34.02 -0.86 17.09
C GLY A 696 -32.58 -1.37 17.13
N ASP A 697 -31.93 -1.48 15.97
CA ASP A 697 -30.55 -1.94 15.85
C ASP A 697 -29.57 -0.75 15.94
N ARG A 698 -28.38 -1.00 16.49
CA ARG A 698 -27.32 -0.01 16.69
C ARG A 698 -26.37 0.03 15.49
N TYR A 699 -26.00 1.21 15.02
CA TYR A 699 -25.16 1.44 13.86
C TYR A 699 -24.01 2.39 14.17
N VAL A 700 -22.87 2.16 13.52
CA VAL A 700 -21.79 3.12 13.40
C VAL A 700 -22.03 4.05 12.21
N ASN A 701 -21.61 5.30 12.34
CA ASN A 701 -21.57 6.28 11.25
C ASN A 701 -20.12 6.46 10.79
N ILE A 702 -19.81 6.10 9.53
CA ILE A 702 -18.47 6.24 8.95
C ILE A 702 -18.52 7.20 7.76
N GLN A 703 -17.66 8.19 7.73
CA GLN A 703 -17.59 9.20 6.65
C GLN A 703 -16.18 9.36 6.10
N GLY A 704 -16.08 9.40 4.78
CA GLY A 704 -14.89 9.85 4.06
C GLY A 704 -14.98 11.32 3.74
N GLN A 705 -14.01 12.09 4.19
CA GLN A 705 -14.02 13.55 4.12
C GLN A 705 -12.78 14.08 3.42
N TYR A 706 -12.95 15.22 2.74
CA TYR A 706 -11.88 16.12 2.35
C TYR A 706 -12.23 17.52 2.85
N GLY A 707 -11.46 18.01 3.83
CA GLY A 707 -11.84 19.21 4.59
C GLY A 707 -13.09 18.96 5.43
N ASP A 708 -14.10 19.83 5.30
CA ASP A 708 -15.38 19.70 6.00
C ASP A 708 -16.45 19.00 5.15
N ASP A 709 -16.15 18.70 3.88
CA ASP A 709 -17.08 18.07 2.95
C ASP A 709 -16.97 16.53 3.01
N SER A 710 -18.11 15.86 3.01
CA SER A 710 -18.20 14.39 2.94
C SER A 710 -18.32 13.92 1.49
N TYR A 711 -17.55 12.91 1.11
CA TYR A 711 -17.50 12.35 -0.25
C TYR A 711 -17.95 10.89 -0.32
N PHE A 712 -17.92 10.20 0.80
CA PHE A 712 -18.61 8.93 0.98
C PHE A 712 -19.09 8.80 2.42
N HIS A 713 -20.14 8.02 2.63
CA HIS A 713 -20.73 7.76 3.93
C HIS A 713 -21.35 6.37 3.93
N ILE A 714 -21.00 5.60 4.96
CA ILE A 714 -21.61 4.29 5.22
C ILE A 714 -22.13 4.20 6.65
N ALA A 715 -23.23 3.47 6.81
CA ALA A 715 -23.77 3.10 8.11
C ALA A 715 -23.79 1.57 8.23
N LEU A 716 -23.06 1.06 9.24
CA LEU A 716 -22.88 -0.37 9.47
C LEU A 716 -23.43 -0.75 10.85
N PRO A 717 -24.20 -1.84 10.98
CA PRO A 717 -24.68 -2.32 12.27
C PRO A 717 -23.50 -2.76 13.14
N VAL A 718 -23.57 -2.38 14.42
CA VAL A 718 -22.57 -2.70 15.44
C VAL A 718 -22.63 -4.19 15.77
N GLY A 719 -21.46 -4.79 16.02
CA GLY A 719 -21.32 -6.21 16.37
C GLY A 719 -21.41 -7.14 15.17
N VAL A 720 -21.59 -6.59 13.96
CA VAL A 720 -21.63 -7.37 12.73
C VAL A 720 -20.25 -7.39 12.07
N ARG A 721 -19.84 -8.59 11.69
CA ARG A 721 -18.60 -8.84 10.95
C ARG A 721 -18.88 -8.83 9.45
N PHE A 722 -18.29 -7.89 8.74
CA PHE A 722 -18.43 -7.68 7.29
C PHE A 722 -17.22 -8.13 6.50
N GLY A 723 -16.07 -8.06 7.16
CA GLY A 723 -14.76 -8.13 6.57
C GLY A 723 -14.30 -6.85 5.86
N ARG A 724 -12.99 -6.60 5.87
CA ARG A 724 -12.39 -5.32 5.41
C ARG A 724 -12.76 -4.95 3.99
N GLU A 725 -12.68 -5.90 3.05
CA GLU A 725 -12.91 -5.58 1.63
C GLU A 725 -14.36 -5.32 1.31
N GLN A 726 -15.26 -5.99 2.00
CA GLN A 726 -16.68 -5.72 1.86
C GLN A 726 -17.00 -4.31 2.35
N ILE A 727 -16.38 -3.87 3.45
CA ILE A 727 -16.49 -2.50 3.93
C ILE A 727 -15.86 -1.52 2.95
N ARG A 728 -14.65 -1.80 2.45
CA ARG A 728 -13.99 -0.98 1.41
C ARG A 728 -14.86 -0.81 0.18
N ARG A 729 -15.52 -1.88 -0.27
CA ARG A 729 -16.48 -1.81 -1.37
C ARG A 729 -17.66 -0.90 -1.05
N PHE A 730 -18.26 -1.00 0.14
CA PHE A 730 -19.34 -0.08 0.52
C PHE A 730 -18.89 1.39 0.50
N LEU A 731 -17.66 1.66 0.93
CA LEU A 731 -17.06 2.99 0.84
C LEU A 731 -16.88 3.42 -0.63
N ARG A 732 -16.40 2.55 -1.52
CA ARG A 732 -16.26 2.83 -2.96
C ARG A 732 -17.61 3.04 -3.65
N ASP A 733 -18.59 2.19 -3.39
CA ASP A 733 -19.96 2.33 -3.91
C ASP A 733 -20.55 3.69 -3.52
N SER A 734 -20.34 4.09 -2.26
CA SER A 734 -20.75 5.39 -1.76
C SER A 734 -20.04 6.52 -2.50
N LEU A 735 -18.72 6.43 -2.70
CA LEU A 735 -17.90 7.43 -3.40
C LEU A 735 -18.32 7.57 -4.87
N ASP A 736 -18.40 6.46 -5.60
CA ASP A 736 -18.67 6.41 -7.04
C ASP A 736 -20.07 6.90 -7.38
N ARG A 737 -21.05 6.58 -6.51
CA ARG A 737 -22.45 7.03 -6.67
C ARG A 737 -22.71 8.39 -6.02
N SER A 738 -21.80 8.85 -5.15
CA SER A 738 -21.98 10.02 -4.29
C SER A 738 -23.27 9.92 -3.46
N THR A 739 -23.48 8.76 -2.85
CA THR A 739 -24.67 8.43 -2.05
C THR A 739 -24.29 7.82 -0.72
N SER A 740 -25.13 7.96 0.30
CA SER A 740 -24.97 7.18 1.53
C SER A 740 -25.33 5.70 1.31
N VAL A 741 -24.53 4.80 1.87
CA VAL A 741 -24.83 3.36 1.91
C VAL A 741 -25.21 2.97 3.34
N THR A 742 -26.35 2.31 3.53
CA THR A 742 -26.78 1.84 4.85
C THR A 742 -27.04 0.35 4.76
N ILE A 743 -26.39 -0.41 5.64
CA ILE A 743 -26.44 -1.87 5.59
C ILE A 743 -27.40 -2.38 6.66
N THR A 744 -28.59 -2.84 6.28
CA THR A 744 -29.55 -3.35 7.26
C THR A 744 -29.33 -4.83 7.56
N PRO A 745 -29.31 -5.25 8.85
CA PRO A 745 -29.42 -6.65 9.22
C PRO A 745 -30.72 -7.22 8.66
N THR A 746 -30.70 -8.41 8.06
CA THR A 746 -31.95 -9.05 7.63
C THR A 746 -32.55 -9.88 8.75
N THR A 747 -33.75 -9.49 9.18
CA THR A 747 -34.66 -10.30 10.00
C THR A 747 -35.32 -11.42 9.18
N CYS A 748 -34.52 -12.25 8.52
CA CYS A 748 -35.02 -13.49 7.93
C CYS A 748 -34.65 -14.65 8.86
N LYS A 749 -35.67 -15.24 9.52
CA LYS A 749 -35.55 -16.64 9.94
C LYS A 749 -35.06 -17.45 8.74
N PRO A 750 -34.11 -18.39 8.90
CA PRO A 750 -33.80 -19.34 7.86
C PRO A 750 -35.11 -20.01 7.39
N PRO A 751 -35.30 -20.29 6.10
CA PRO A 751 -36.42 -21.10 5.63
C PRO A 751 -36.45 -22.37 6.48
N SER A 752 -37.62 -22.69 7.03
CA SER A 752 -37.86 -23.86 7.87
C SER A 752 -37.15 -25.11 7.31
N GLY A 753 -36.16 -25.63 8.04
CA GLY A 753 -35.37 -26.80 7.65
C GLY A 753 -33.84 -26.70 7.78
N GLY A 754 -33.28 -25.66 8.43
CA GLY A 754 -31.85 -25.60 8.77
C GLY A 754 -31.54 -26.19 10.16
N PRO A 755 -30.32 -26.72 10.39
CA PRO A 755 -29.93 -27.34 11.66
C PRO A 755 -29.81 -26.32 12.80
N ASP A 756 -30.16 -26.74 14.01
CA ASP A 756 -29.84 -26.04 15.26
C ASP A 756 -28.31 -26.08 15.47
N TYR A 757 -27.65 -24.92 15.45
CA TYR A 757 -26.23 -24.81 15.78
C TYR A 757 -26.05 -24.29 17.21
N ASN A 758 -25.11 -24.93 17.93
CA ASN A 758 -24.76 -24.58 19.31
C ASN A 758 -24.21 -23.16 19.41
N ARG A 759 -24.73 -22.46 20.42
CA ARG A 759 -24.47 -21.06 20.75
C ARG A 759 -23.02 -20.86 21.17
N ASP A 760 -22.47 -19.71 20.81
CA ASP A 760 -21.34 -19.13 21.54
C ASP A 760 -21.86 -18.69 22.93
N PRO A 761 -21.32 -19.22 24.03
CA PRO A 761 -21.83 -18.93 25.38
C PRO A 761 -21.63 -17.48 25.83
N ASP A 762 -20.80 -16.69 25.14
CA ASP A 762 -20.48 -15.31 25.54
C ASP A 762 -21.11 -14.23 24.63
N SER A 763 -21.84 -14.61 23.57
CA SER A 763 -22.56 -13.64 22.73
C SER A 763 -24.02 -13.50 23.16
N ASP A 764 -24.36 -12.40 23.83
CA ASP A 764 -25.75 -12.00 24.07
C ASP A 764 -26.42 -11.63 22.73
N GLY A 765 -27.02 -12.63 22.07
CA GLY A 765 -28.33 -12.45 21.44
C GLY A 765 -28.46 -12.50 19.92
N ASP A 766 -27.57 -11.94 19.10
CA ASP A 766 -27.92 -11.69 17.68
C ASP A 766 -26.79 -11.96 16.67
N ASN A 767 -26.70 -13.20 16.18
CA ASN A 767 -26.01 -13.48 14.90
C ASN A 767 -26.93 -13.12 13.73
N SER A 768 -26.79 -11.91 13.22
CA SER A 768 -27.58 -11.39 12.11
C SER A 768 -27.03 -11.83 10.75
N TRP A 769 -27.85 -12.55 9.99
CA TRP A 769 -27.62 -12.82 8.56
C TRP A 769 -27.80 -11.54 7.75
N ILE A 770 -26.94 -11.29 6.75
CA ILE A 770 -27.14 -10.21 5.78
C ILE A 770 -27.48 -10.77 4.42
N LYS A 771 -28.71 -10.50 3.99
CA LYS A 771 -29.11 -10.47 2.59
C LYS A 771 -29.29 -8.97 2.29
N TRP A 772 -28.63 -8.45 1.25
CA TRP A 772 -28.83 -7.10 0.67
C TRP A 772 -27.92 -5.94 1.12
N THR A 773 -27.36 -5.29 0.10
CA THR A 773 -26.94 -3.88 0.04
C THR A 773 -28.06 -3.12 -0.68
N ILE A 774 -28.51 -1.99 -0.15
CA ILE A 774 -29.35 -1.05 -0.90
C ILE A 774 -28.58 0.25 -1.00
N ALA A 775 -28.16 0.57 -2.22
CA ALA A 775 -27.84 1.95 -2.57
C ALA A 775 -29.13 2.75 -2.43
N VAL A 776 -29.16 3.66 -1.48
CA VAL A 776 -30.23 4.63 -1.33
C VAL A 776 -30.01 5.69 -2.42
N VAL A 777 -30.37 5.37 -3.67
CA VAL A 777 -30.25 6.30 -4.79
C VAL A 777 -31.50 7.16 -4.88
N GLY A 778 -31.33 8.45 -4.60
CA GLY A 778 -32.18 9.48 -5.18
C GLY A 778 -31.73 9.83 -6.60
N THR A 779 -32.32 9.15 -7.60
CA THR A 779 -32.39 9.50 -9.06
C THR A 779 -31.07 9.55 -9.87
N SER A 780 -30.92 9.18 -11.14
CA SER A 780 -31.80 8.81 -12.28
C SER A 780 -31.08 7.74 -13.13
N ALA A 781 -31.81 6.86 -13.83
CA ALA A 781 -31.21 5.86 -14.72
C ALA A 781 -30.62 6.52 -15.98
N ILE A 782 -29.31 6.42 -16.19
CA ILE A 782 -28.66 6.69 -17.48
C ILE A 782 -28.65 5.39 -18.28
N LYS A 783 -29.10 5.42 -19.53
CA LYS A 783 -29.14 4.25 -20.41
C LYS A 783 -27.73 3.99 -20.97
N HIS A 784 -27.43 2.71 -21.20
CA HIS A 784 -26.17 2.24 -21.81
C HIS A 784 -25.88 2.84 -23.21
N SER A 785 -26.84 3.55 -23.82
CA SER A 785 -26.68 4.27 -25.08
C SER A 785 -26.06 5.67 -24.94
N GLU A 786 -25.77 6.12 -23.71
CA GLU A 786 -25.17 7.43 -23.40
C GLU A 786 -23.74 7.30 -22.83
N LEU A 787 -23.17 6.09 -22.86
CA LEU A 787 -21.73 5.78 -22.77
C LEU A 787 -21.23 5.48 -24.18
#